data_AF-E5XM73-F1
#
_entry.id   AF-E5XM73-F1
#
_cell.length_a   1.000
_cell.length_b   1.000
_cell.length_c   1.000
_cell.angle_alpha   90.00
_cell.angle_beta   90.00
_cell.angle_gamma   90.00
#
_symmetry.space_group_name_H-M   'P 1'
#
loop_
_entity.id
_entity.type
_entity.pdbx_description
1 polymer ?
#
loop_
_entity_poly.entity_id
_entity_poly.type
_entity_poly.pdbx_seq_one_letter_code
_entity_poly.pdbx_strand_id
1 'polypeptide(L)'
;MEGVSADTSQGSQLTPRKRGQLRIYLGAAPGVGKTYAMLAEAHRRQERGADVVVAVVATHGREQTAELLDGLEVVPSLELPYRGAVLEEMDLAGVLRRAPELALVDELAHTNAPGSANEKRWQDVQALLEAGVDVLSTVNVQHLESLNDVVAQITGVTQHETVPDVFVRSAAQIELVDITPEALRARMSHGNIYAQEKVEAALRNYFRAGNLTALRELALLWLADQVDAALAKYRQDHRITDVWETRERVIVSVTGGPESPTLIRRARRIASKSGAELMVLHIVRGDGLASVAEAELGRLREFAASVGASLHTVVGDDVPMTLLEFARGVNATQLVLGTSRRSRFAQFFSEGIGMRVVRESGKIDVHMVTHEEAGRRRSWRPRTGGRLKASWAAAIVAPPVVAALLKLAGGFIDFTSATAVFFAVVLMVSLLGGVAPAACSAIISGFLLNYLFAPPLLSFAVKSPGQIITIIVMVGLGVAVAALVDSATSRAREARHAAKEAELLTLFAGVVLRGADVSELLAKVRETYALRAVSLVRAGAVVSSAGEDPPTSAVAAQTAVDSPDGESTLLLDGPRTFAGRDRRVLEAVAAQAAALVRQADLAGEAAKADGLAEADRLRRALLSAVSHDLRTPLAAVKAAVSSLRSQDVEFSPEDVAELLATIEESADQLTALVGNLLDSSRLAAGVIAPQRKRVYVDEVAHRAILSLPASARKRVQVTPDVNAVIADLGLLERVLANLIDNALRYAPDSQVTVHSEREEGEVVISVVDHGPGIRSDQRERAFEAFGRLHAASSSDGRGDRDNTVGVGLGLSVVRGFAEAMGGQVVVAETPGGGATLQVWLPDANTPKRQLAHRGG
;
A
#
# COMPACT_ATOMS: atom_id res chain seq x y z
N MET A 1 19.35 -35.55 -52.10
CA MET A 1 18.13 -35.77 -52.90
C MET A 1 17.30 -36.82 -52.17
N GLU A 2 16.83 -36.58 -50.94
CA GLU A 2 15.87 -35.56 -50.48
C GLU A 2 14.52 -35.66 -51.19
N GLY A 3 13.54 -36.14 -50.44
CA GLY A 3 12.14 -36.34 -50.82
C GLY A 3 11.38 -36.94 -49.64
N VAL A 4 11.25 -36.15 -48.57
CA VAL A 4 10.43 -36.45 -47.38
C VAL A 4 8.95 -36.27 -47.75
N SER A 5 8.15 -37.33 -47.66
CA SER A 5 6.67 -37.21 -47.66
C SER A 5 6.17 -37.43 -46.23
N ALA A 6 5.62 -36.37 -45.67
CA ALA A 6 5.12 -36.27 -44.31
C ALA A 6 3.93 -37.21 -44.06
N ASP A 7 4.07 -38.04 -43.02
CA ASP A 7 2.97 -38.73 -42.38
C ASP A 7 2.16 -37.72 -41.56
N THR A 8 0.84 -37.70 -41.78
CA THR A 8 -0.06 -36.69 -41.23
C THR A 8 -0.48 -37.13 -39.84
N SER A 9 0.24 -36.66 -38.82
CA SER A 9 -0.18 -36.76 -37.42
C SER A 9 -1.43 -35.91 -37.20
N GLN A 10 -2.59 -36.56 -37.17
CA GLN A 10 -3.82 -35.97 -36.63
C GLN A 10 -3.61 -35.73 -35.13
N GLY A 11 -3.20 -34.51 -34.78
CA GLY A 11 -3.23 -34.01 -33.42
C GLY A 11 -4.67 -33.97 -32.93
N SER A 12 -5.01 -34.90 -32.04
CA SER A 12 -6.20 -34.83 -31.19
C SER A 12 -6.23 -33.46 -30.51
N GLN A 13 -7.13 -32.59 -30.97
CA GLN A 13 -7.47 -31.35 -30.27
C GLN A 13 -8.08 -31.74 -28.92
N LEU A 14 -7.24 -31.79 -27.88
CA LEU A 14 -7.69 -31.88 -26.50
C LEU A 14 -8.49 -30.61 -26.21
N THR A 15 -9.82 -30.71 -26.24
CA THR A 15 -10.69 -29.74 -25.59
C THR A 15 -10.14 -29.51 -24.17
N PRO A 16 -9.84 -28.27 -23.77
CA PRO A 16 -9.32 -28.00 -22.44
C PRO A 16 -10.33 -28.52 -21.41
N ARG A 17 -9.89 -29.45 -20.55
CA ARG A 17 -10.70 -29.94 -19.44
C ARG A 17 -11.16 -28.74 -18.62
N LYS A 18 -12.47 -28.65 -18.36
CA LYS A 18 -13.02 -27.63 -17.46
C LYS A 18 -12.38 -27.82 -16.07
N ARG A 19 -11.75 -26.77 -15.57
CA ARG A 19 -11.24 -26.69 -14.20
C ARG A 19 -12.41 -26.73 -13.22
N GLY A 20 -12.26 -27.43 -12.11
CA GLY A 20 -13.23 -27.46 -11.01
C GLY A 20 -13.41 -26.10 -10.36
N GLN A 21 -14.53 -25.91 -9.68
CA GLN A 21 -14.92 -24.68 -9.00
C GLN A 21 -14.72 -24.80 -7.49
N LEU A 22 -14.12 -23.77 -6.91
CA LEU A 22 -13.93 -23.66 -5.47
C LEU A 22 -15.02 -22.78 -4.85
N ARG A 23 -15.70 -23.29 -3.83
CA ARG A 23 -16.58 -22.50 -2.96
C ARG A 23 -16.07 -22.53 -1.53
N ILE A 24 -15.92 -21.35 -0.93
CA ILE A 24 -15.33 -21.19 0.40
C ILE A 24 -16.38 -20.66 1.38
N TYR A 25 -16.51 -21.33 2.52
CA TYR A 25 -17.23 -20.81 3.67
C TYR A 25 -16.25 -20.04 4.56
N LEU A 26 -16.32 -18.71 4.51
CA LEU A 26 -15.49 -17.80 5.30
C LEU A 26 -16.16 -17.51 6.64
N GLY A 27 -15.40 -17.51 7.73
CA GLY A 27 -15.91 -17.13 9.06
C GLY A 27 -15.01 -16.14 9.78
N ALA A 28 -15.62 -15.28 10.59
CA ALA A 28 -14.88 -14.33 11.42
C ALA A 28 -14.07 -15.01 12.53
N ALA A 29 -14.53 -16.17 13.03
CA ALA A 29 -13.89 -16.88 14.14
C ALA A 29 -14.18 -18.39 14.09
N PRO A 30 -13.44 -19.21 14.86
CA PRO A 30 -13.82 -20.59 15.11
C PRO A 30 -15.21 -20.70 15.76
N GLY A 31 -15.96 -21.74 15.42
CA GLY A 31 -17.28 -22.00 16.03
C GLY A 31 -18.47 -21.24 15.43
N VAL A 32 -18.27 -20.37 14.43
CA VAL A 32 -19.39 -19.68 13.74
C VAL A 32 -20.31 -20.63 12.95
N GLY A 33 -19.82 -21.83 12.63
CA GLY A 33 -20.60 -22.88 11.96
C GLY A 33 -20.22 -23.17 10.51
N LYS A 34 -19.01 -22.81 10.07
CA LYS A 34 -18.55 -23.02 8.67
C LYS A 34 -18.65 -24.49 8.21
N THR A 35 -18.10 -25.42 8.98
CA THR A 35 -18.15 -26.87 8.68
C THR A 35 -19.59 -27.38 8.59
N TYR A 36 -20.45 -26.93 9.50
CA TYR A 36 -21.87 -27.28 9.48
C TYR A 36 -22.55 -26.75 8.20
N ALA A 37 -22.30 -25.51 7.81
CA ALA A 37 -22.84 -24.91 6.59
C ALA A 37 -22.35 -25.64 5.32
N MET A 38 -21.07 -26.03 5.31
CA MET A 38 -20.46 -26.82 4.23
C MET A 38 -21.11 -28.20 4.09
N LEU A 39 -21.25 -28.94 5.20
CA LEU A 39 -21.91 -30.25 5.20
C LEU A 39 -23.39 -30.17 4.82
N ALA A 40 -24.09 -29.12 5.29
CA ALA A 40 -25.49 -28.90 4.90
C ALA A 40 -25.63 -28.61 3.39
N GLU A 41 -24.67 -27.92 2.77
CA GLU A 41 -24.64 -27.78 1.30
C GLU A 41 -24.29 -29.08 0.58
N ALA A 42 -23.41 -29.89 1.16
CA ALA A 42 -23.06 -31.21 0.63
C ALA A 42 -24.29 -32.11 0.52
N HIS A 43 -25.10 -32.21 1.58
CA HIS A 43 -26.38 -32.92 1.57
C HIS A 43 -27.33 -32.39 0.48
N ARG A 44 -27.50 -31.07 0.37
CA ARG A 44 -28.33 -30.46 -0.69
C ARG A 44 -27.82 -30.77 -2.11
N ARG A 45 -26.51 -30.97 -2.29
CA ARG A 45 -25.92 -31.35 -3.59
C ARG A 45 -26.15 -32.83 -3.87
N GLN A 46 -25.96 -33.68 -2.87
CA GLN A 46 -26.21 -35.12 -2.96
C GLN A 46 -27.69 -35.43 -3.21
N GLU A 47 -28.61 -34.76 -2.53
CA GLU A 47 -30.07 -34.87 -2.77
C GLU A 47 -30.48 -34.48 -4.20
N ARG A 48 -29.72 -33.57 -4.83
CA ARG A 48 -29.90 -33.19 -6.25
C ARG A 48 -29.21 -34.15 -7.22
N GLY A 49 -28.60 -35.23 -6.72
CA GLY A 49 -27.95 -36.27 -7.50
C GLY A 49 -26.48 -36.01 -7.86
N ALA A 50 -25.83 -35.03 -7.23
CA ALA A 50 -24.39 -34.81 -7.43
C ALA A 50 -23.56 -35.90 -6.73
N ASP A 51 -22.42 -36.27 -7.32
CA ASP A 51 -21.46 -37.22 -6.73
C ASP A 51 -20.57 -36.50 -5.70
N VAL A 52 -20.87 -36.67 -4.42
CA VAL A 52 -20.23 -35.94 -3.32
C VAL A 52 -19.41 -36.88 -2.44
N VAL A 53 -18.16 -36.49 -2.19
CA VAL A 53 -17.23 -37.21 -1.30
C VAL A 53 -16.67 -36.28 -0.24
N VAL A 54 -16.57 -36.76 0.99
CA VAL A 54 -15.85 -36.12 2.09
C VAL A 54 -14.38 -36.53 1.99
N ALA A 55 -13.52 -35.57 1.63
CA ALA A 55 -12.08 -35.81 1.54
C ALA A 55 -11.39 -35.63 2.90
N VAL A 56 -11.74 -34.54 3.61
CA VAL A 56 -11.32 -34.32 5.00
C VAL A 56 -12.27 -33.34 5.68
N VAL A 57 -12.79 -33.69 6.85
CA VAL A 57 -13.67 -32.83 7.67
C VAL A 57 -13.30 -32.93 9.14
N ALA A 58 -13.11 -31.77 9.78
CA ALA A 58 -12.82 -31.69 11.21
C ALA A 58 -14.11 -31.42 12.01
N THR A 59 -14.65 -32.47 12.63
CA THR A 59 -15.85 -32.34 13.49
C THR A 59 -15.53 -31.70 14.85
N HIS A 60 -14.26 -31.79 15.30
CA HIS A 60 -13.76 -31.36 16.61
C HIS A 60 -14.62 -31.83 17.80
N GLY A 61 -15.20 -33.05 17.69
CA GLY A 61 -16.03 -33.64 18.74
C GLY A 61 -17.43 -33.03 18.88
N ARG A 62 -17.92 -32.30 17.86
CA ARG A 62 -19.28 -31.73 17.85
C ARG A 62 -20.29 -32.75 17.31
N GLU A 63 -21.14 -33.29 18.18
CA GLU A 63 -22.15 -34.31 17.84
C GLU A 63 -23.02 -33.91 16.64
N GLN A 64 -23.62 -32.71 16.65
CA GLN A 64 -24.46 -32.22 15.55
C GLN A 64 -23.72 -32.06 14.21
N THR A 65 -22.39 -31.87 14.22
CA THR A 65 -21.59 -31.82 12.98
C THR A 65 -21.19 -33.23 12.53
N ALA A 66 -20.97 -34.14 13.47
CA ALA A 66 -20.69 -35.54 13.18
C ALA A 66 -21.90 -36.26 12.59
N GLU A 67 -23.11 -36.00 13.09
CA GLU A 67 -24.37 -36.52 12.53
C GLU A 67 -24.56 -36.12 11.06
N LEU A 68 -24.07 -34.94 10.64
CA LEU A 68 -24.13 -34.51 9.25
C LEU A 68 -23.13 -35.23 8.33
N LEU A 69 -22.21 -36.03 8.87
CA LEU A 69 -21.39 -36.93 8.04
C LEU A 69 -22.15 -38.20 7.66
N ASP A 70 -23.19 -38.57 8.42
CA ASP A 70 -23.99 -39.76 8.13
C ASP A 70 -24.68 -39.59 6.77
N GLY A 71 -24.48 -40.57 5.89
CA GLY A 71 -25.04 -40.58 4.53
C GLY A 71 -24.13 -39.99 3.44
N LEU A 72 -23.00 -39.37 3.80
CA LEU A 72 -21.97 -38.93 2.85
C LEU A 72 -20.87 -40.00 2.69
N GLU A 73 -20.36 -40.20 1.48
CA GLU A 73 -19.21 -41.08 1.23
C GLU A 73 -17.93 -40.41 1.78
N VAL A 74 -17.21 -41.08 2.67
CA VAL A 74 -15.97 -40.55 3.28
C VAL A 74 -14.77 -41.32 2.75
N VAL A 75 -13.78 -40.61 2.19
CA VAL A 75 -12.49 -41.19 1.83
C VAL A 75 -11.65 -41.37 3.10
N PRO A 76 -11.11 -42.56 3.38
CA PRO A 76 -10.29 -42.79 4.56
C PRO A 76 -9.06 -41.87 4.60
N SER A 77 -8.80 -41.25 5.75
CA SER A 77 -7.62 -40.43 5.99
C SER A 77 -6.33 -41.27 5.95
N LEU A 78 -5.21 -40.64 5.56
CA LEU A 78 -3.87 -41.19 5.69
C LEU A 78 -3.37 -41.01 7.12
N GLU A 79 -2.90 -42.09 7.74
CA GLU A 79 -2.22 -42.06 9.03
C GLU A 79 -0.71 -41.90 8.84
N LEU A 80 -0.17 -40.74 9.23
CA LEU A 80 1.24 -40.41 9.10
C LEU A 80 1.91 -40.32 10.48
N PRO A 81 2.89 -41.20 10.80
CA PRO A 81 3.59 -41.14 12.07
C PRO A 81 4.58 -39.97 12.09
N TYR A 82 4.43 -39.05 13.03
CA TYR A 82 5.31 -37.90 13.21
C TYR A 82 5.59 -37.63 14.70
N ARG A 83 6.88 -37.62 15.08
CA ARG A 83 7.35 -37.35 16.46
C ARG A 83 6.63 -38.15 17.56
N GLY A 84 6.26 -39.40 17.28
CA GLY A 84 5.59 -40.28 18.25
C GLY A 84 4.07 -40.11 18.35
N ALA A 85 3.47 -39.24 17.54
CA ALA A 85 2.02 -39.15 17.32
C ALA A 85 1.65 -39.64 15.91
N VAL A 86 0.42 -40.11 15.73
CA VAL A 86 -0.14 -40.42 14.41
C VAL A 86 -1.00 -39.21 14.02
N LEU A 87 -0.67 -38.58 12.89
CA LEU A 87 -1.42 -37.47 12.32
C LEU A 87 -2.32 -38.01 11.20
N GLU A 88 -3.58 -37.60 11.18
CA GLU A 88 -4.52 -37.92 10.11
C GLU A 88 -4.49 -36.82 9.05
N GLU A 89 -4.33 -37.19 7.78
CA GLU A 89 -4.34 -36.26 6.64
C GLU A 89 -5.25 -36.73 5.50
N MET A 90 -5.63 -35.81 4.63
CA MET A 90 -6.41 -36.12 3.44
C MET A 90 -5.64 -37.03 2.47
N ASP A 91 -6.23 -38.15 2.02
CA ASP A 91 -5.69 -38.95 0.92
C ASP A 91 -5.96 -38.27 -0.44
N LEU A 92 -5.16 -37.24 -0.79
CA LEU A 92 -5.28 -36.54 -2.08
C LEU A 92 -5.26 -37.52 -3.26
N ALA A 93 -4.38 -38.51 -3.23
CA ALA A 93 -4.26 -39.48 -4.31
C ALA A 93 -5.51 -40.40 -4.39
N GLY A 94 -6.07 -40.76 -3.25
CA GLY A 94 -7.34 -41.49 -3.13
C GLY A 94 -8.51 -40.71 -3.73
N VAL A 95 -8.65 -39.43 -3.37
CA VAL A 95 -9.70 -38.56 -3.89
C VAL A 95 -9.56 -38.35 -5.40
N LEU A 96 -8.34 -38.13 -5.90
CA LEU A 96 -8.08 -37.99 -7.34
C LEU A 96 -8.38 -39.28 -8.12
N ARG A 97 -8.11 -40.46 -7.55
CA ARG A 97 -8.48 -41.75 -8.15
C ARG A 97 -9.99 -41.97 -8.15
N ARG A 98 -10.68 -41.54 -7.08
CA ARG A 98 -12.15 -41.61 -6.97
C ARG A 98 -12.86 -40.67 -7.92
N ALA A 99 -12.22 -39.55 -8.27
CA ALA A 99 -12.69 -38.54 -9.23
C ALA A 99 -14.16 -38.12 -9.02
N PRO A 100 -14.55 -37.66 -7.81
CA PRO A 100 -15.92 -37.23 -7.54
C PRO A 100 -16.26 -35.93 -8.29
N GLU A 101 -17.55 -35.62 -8.41
CA GLU A 101 -17.99 -34.30 -8.90
C GLU A 101 -17.66 -33.21 -7.87
N LEU A 102 -17.87 -33.50 -6.58
CA LEU A 102 -17.67 -32.57 -5.47
C LEU A 102 -16.89 -33.23 -4.32
N ALA A 103 -15.81 -32.57 -3.86
CA ALA A 103 -15.05 -32.96 -2.68
C ALA A 103 -15.21 -31.93 -1.55
N LEU A 104 -15.39 -32.40 -0.31
CA LEU A 104 -15.39 -31.55 0.89
C LEU A 104 -14.01 -31.56 1.54
N VAL A 105 -13.40 -30.38 1.66
CA VAL A 105 -12.05 -30.21 2.22
C VAL A 105 -12.08 -29.11 3.29
N ASP A 106 -12.16 -29.50 4.56
CA ASP A 106 -12.18 -28.55 5.67
C ASP A 106 -10.79 -27.98 6.00
N GLU A 107 -10.78 -26.81 6.66
CA GLU A 107 -9.57 -26.11 7.14
C GLU A 107 -8.54 -25.79 6.04
N LEU A 108 -8.90 -24.90 5.10
CA LEU A 108 -8.07 -24.58 3.93
C LEU A 108 -6.63 -24.13 4.24
N ALA A 109 -6.43 -23.50 5.39
CA ALA A 109 -5.12 -22.97 5.82
C ALA A 109 -4.23 -23.99 6.53
N HIS A 110 -4.74 -25.22 6.76
CA HIS A 110 -4.04 -26.29 7.45
C HIS A 110 -2.66 -26.56 6.83
N THR A 111 -1.67 -26.78 7.69
CA THR A 111 -0.32 -27.20 7.28
C THR A 111 -0.26 -28.71 7.32
N ASN A 112 -0.07 -29.35 6.17
CA ASN A 112 -0.10 -30.79 6.06
C ASN A 112 1.05 -31.43 6.84
N ALA A 113 0.81 -32.63 7.38
CA ALA A 113 1.82 -33.40 8.10
C ALA A 113 3.09 -33.64 7.25
N PRO A 114 4.29 -33.56 7.84
CA PRO A 114 5.54 -33.82 7.12
C PRO A 114 5.56 -35.22 6.48
N GLY A 115 5.82 -35.28 5.17
CA GLY A 115 5.72 -36.50 4.37
C GLY A 115 4.49 -36.52 3.43
N SER A 116 3.59 -35.55 3.55
CA SER A 116 2.52 -35.30 2.59
C SER A 116 3.05 -34.80 1.25
N ALA A 117 2.28 -34.98 0.18
CA ALA A 117 2.67 -34.58 -1.18
C ALA A 117 2.86 -33.06 -1.32
N ASN A 118 2.02 -32.29 -0.64
CA ASN A 118 2.10 -30.83 -0.58
C ASN A 118 2.25 -30.36 0.87
N GLU A 119 2.82 -29.17 1.06
CA GLU A 119 3.04 -28.56 2.38
C GLU A 119 1.75 -27.99 2.98
N LYS A 120 0.86 -27.46 2.14
CA LYS A 120 -0.36 -26.77 2.58
C LYS A 120 -1.61 -27.38 1.95
N ARG A 121 -2.69 -27.46 2.72
CA ARG A 121 -3.96 -28.05 2.24
C ARG A 121 -4.57 -27.29 1.06
N TRP A 122 -4.39 -25.98 0.98
CA TRP A 122 -4.83 -25.20 -0.19
C TRP A 122 -4.15 -25.63 -1.51
N GLN A 123 -2.94 -26.19 -1.45
CA GLN A 123 -2.25 -26.76 -2.62
C GLN A 123 -2.89 -28.08 -3.04
N ASP A 124 -3.34 -28.90 -2.08
CA ASP A 124 -4.11 -30.10 -2.40
C ASP A 124 -5.46 -29.76 -3.04
N VAL A 125 -6.15 -28.75 -2.50
CA VAL A 125 -7.37 -28.20 -3.11
C VAL A 125 -7.09 -27.72 -4.53
N GLN A 126 -5.96 -27.05 -4.75
CA GLN A 126 -5.56 -26.64 -6.10
C GLN A 126 -5.44 -27.83 -7.06
N ALA A 127 -4.79 -28.91 -6.61
CA ALA A 127 -4.64 -30.14 -7.41
C ALA A 127 -5.99 -30.79 -7.75
N LEU A 128 -6.95 -30.79 -6.81
CA LEU A 128 -8.32 -31.27 -7.05
C LEU A 128 -9.04 -30.42 -8.11
N LEU A 129 -8.96 -29.10 -8.00
CA LEU A 129 -9.58 -28.18 -8.97
C LEU A 129 -8.97 -28.34 -10.37
N GLU A 130 -7.65 -28.53 -10.46
CA GLU A 130 -6.94 -28.77 -11.72
C GLU A 130 -7.34 -30.12 -12.36
N ALA A 131 -7.68 -31.12 -11.55
CA ALA A 131 -8.23 -32.38 -12.01
C ALA A 131 -9.69 -32.31 -12.47
N GLY A 132 -10.37 -31.18 -12.23
CA GLY A 132 -11.77 -30.95 -12.61
C GLY A 132 -12.79 -31.29 -11.51
N VAL A 133 -12.35 -31.49 -10.28
CA VAL A 133 -13.21 -31.77 -9.12
C VAL A 133 -13.63 -30.45 -8.48
N ASP A 134 -14.93 -30.23 -8.27
CA ASP A 134 -15.40 -29.07 -7.51
C ASP A 134 -15.08 -29.26 -6.02
N VAL A 135 -14.76 -28.17 -5.31
CA VAL A 135 -14.37 -28.26 -3.89
C VAL A 135 -15.21 -27.30 -3.05
N LEU A 136 -15.81 -27.82 -1.97
CA LEU A 136 -16.28 -26.99 -0.85
C LEU A 136 -15.21 -26.97 0.23
N SER A 137 -14.85 -25.79 0.71
CA SER A 137 -13.85 -25.64 1.76
C SER A 137 -14.24 -24.59 2.79
N THR A 138 -13.56 -24.58 3.94
CA THR A 138 -13.78 -23.57 4.99
C THR A 138 -12.49 -22.89 5.41
N VAL A 139 -12.60 -21.62 5.78
CA VAL A 139 -11.47 -20.82 6.27
C VAL A 139 -11.94 -19.74 7.24
N ASN A 140 -11.10 -19.39 8.21
CA ASN A 140 -11.34 -18.22 9.06
C ASN A 140 -10.53 -17.02 8.56
N VAL A 141 -11.04 -15.81 8.81
CA VAL A 141 -10.36 -14.55 8.47
C VAL A 141 -8.95 -14.45 9.10
N GLN A 142 -8.73 -15.08 10.26
CA GLN A 142 -7.44 -15.10 10.96
C GLN A 142 -6.32 -15.81 10.18
N HIS A 143 -6.66 -16.67 9.22
CA HIS A 143 -5.69 -17.43 8.45
C HIS A 143 -5.31 -16.74 7.13
N LEU A 144 -5.92 -15.60 6.81
CA LEU A 144 -5.58 -14.83 5.62
C LEU A 144 -4.24 -14.11 5.86
N GLU A 145 -3.28 -14.29 4.95
CA GLU A 145 -1.93 -13.74 5.08
C GLU A 145 -1.95 -12.21 5.28
N SER A 146 -2.76 -11.49 4.51
CA SER A 146 -2.84 -10.03 4.60
C SER A 146 -3.38 -9.49 5.93
N LEU A 147 -4.08 -10.33 6.69
CA LEU A 147 -4.75 -9.93 7.94
C LEU A 147 -4.06 -10.48 9.19
N ASN A 148 -3.01 -11.29 9.05
CA ASN A 148 -2.37 -11.99 10.17
C ASN A 148 -1.87 -11.01 11.25
N ASP A 149 -1.13 -9.97 10.86
CA ASP A 149 -0.58 -8.97 11.80
C ASP A 149 -1.67 -8.22 12.56
N VAL A 150 -2.73 -7.81 11.85
CA VAL A 150 -3.86 -7.09 12.44
C VAL A 150 -4.64 -7.99 13.40
N VAL A 151 -4.83 -9.26 13.02
CA VAL A 151 -5.50 -10.25 13.87
C VAL A 151 -4.67 -10.60 15.11
N ALA A 152 -3.34 -10.69 14.97
CA ALA A 152 -2.44 -10.90 16.10
C ALA A 152 -2.49 -9.72 17.08
N GLN A 153 -2.57 -8.48 16.59
CA GLN A 153 -2.74 -7.28 17.43
C GLN A 153 -4.07 -7.28 18.19
N ILE A 154 -5.15 -7.76 17.58
CA ILE A 154 -6.49 -7.83 18.20
C ILE A 154 -6.58 -8.98 19.21
N THR A 155 -6.10 -10.15 18.84
CA THR A 155 -6.32 -11.40 19.61
C THR A 155 -5.20 -11.74 20.57
N GLY A 156 -4.00 -11.15 20.37
CA GLY A 156 -2.79 -11.47 21.12
C GLY A 156 -2.14 -12.81 20.72
N VAL A 157 -2.63 -13.47 19.67
CA VAL A 157 -2.16 -14.79 19.23
C VAL A 157 -1.71 -14.72 17.77
N THR A 158 -0.47 -15.13 17.49
CA THR A 158 0.09 -15.19 16.14
C THR A 158 -0.34 -16.49 15.43
N GLN A 159 -0.93 -16.36 14.23
CA GLN A 159 -1.36 -17.52 13.45
C GLN A 159 -0.22 -18.02 12.56
N HIS A 160 0.13 -19.29 12.71
CA HIS A 160 1.22 -19.91 11.95
C HIS A 160 0.70 -20.64 10.69
N GLU A 161 -0.59 -20.99 10.72
CA GLU A 161 -1.31 -21.56 9.58
C GLU A 161 -1.96 -20.45 8.77
N THR A 162 -1.42 -20.21 7.58
CA THR A 162 -1.87 -19.15 6.67
C THR A 162 -2.23 -19.69 5.29
N VAL A 163 -3.10 -18.96 4.61
CA VAL A 163 -3.45 -19.15 3.21
C VAL A 163 -3.31 -17.82 2.45
N PRO A 164 -2.70 -17.82 1.26
CA PRO A 164 -2.59 -16.61 0.45
C PRO A 164 -3.95 -16.04 0.05
N ASP A 165 -4.14 -14.74 0.23
CA ASP A 165 -5.36 -14.03 -0.16
C ASP A 165 -5.74 -14.24 -1.62
N VAL A 166 -4.74 -14.29 -2.50
CA VAL A 166 -4.93 -14.50 -3.95
C VAL A 166 -5.59 -15.84 -4.23
N PHE A 167 -5.21 -16.89 -3.48
CA PHE A 167 -5.81 -18.22 -3.63
C PHE A 167 -7.28 -18.19 -3.19
N VAL A 168 -7.57 -17.63 -2.01
CA VAL A 168 -8.94 -17.53 -1.48
C VAL A 168 -9.82 -16.71 -2.43
N ARG A 169 -9.32 -15.58 -2.94
CA ARG A 169 -10.03 -14.70 -3.90
C ARG A 169 -10.25 -15.35 -5.26
N SER A 170 -9.49 -16.39 -5.62
CA SER A 170 -9.68 -17.14 -6.87
C SER A 170 -10.91 -18.05 -6.84
N ALA A 171 -11.51 -18.26 -5.66
CA ALA A 171 -12.73 -19.06 -5.50
C ALA A 171 -13.89 -18.50 -6.34
N ALA A 172 -14.67 -19.40 -6.94
CA ALA A 172 -15.85 -19.04 -7.71
C ALA A 172 -16.93 -18.41 -6.83
N GLN A 173 -17.00 -18.82 -5.56
CA GLN A 173 -17.95 -18.29 -4.60
C GLN A 173 -17.33 -18.27 -3.19
N ILE A 174 -17.53 -17.17 -2.48
CA ILE A 174 -17.20 -17.07 -1.05
C ILE A 174 -18.48 -16.71 -0.30
N GLU A 175 -18.82 -17.51 0.70
CA GLU A 175 -20.00 -17.32 1.53
C GLU A 175 -19.56 -17.03 2.96
N LEU A 176 -19.99 -15.87 3.48
CA LEU A 176 -19.72 -15.49 4.85
C LEU A 176 -20.70 -16.18 5.79
N VAL A 177 -20.17 -17.02 6.69
CA VAL A 177 -20.91 -17.62 7.79
C VAL A 177 -20.80 -16.70 8.99
N ASP A 178 -21.77 -15.78 9.09
CA ASP A 178 -21.81 -14.74 10.12
C ASP A 178 -22.68 -15.13 11.33
N ILE A 179 -22.25 -14.71 12.51
CA ILE A 179 -22.97 -14.85 13.78
C ILE A 179 -22.59 -13.67 14.67
N THR A 180 -23.54 -13.17 15.48
CA THR A 180 -23.22 -12.08 16.40
C THR A 180 -22.22 -12.53 17.47
N PRO A 181 -21.32 -11.65 17.94
CA PRO A 181 -20.39 -11.96 19.03
C PRO A 181 -21.08 -12.55 20.27
N GLU A 182 -22.25 -12.03 20.63
CA GLU A 182 -23.04 -12.50 21.77
C GLU A 182 -23.56 -13.91 21.54
N ALA A 183 -24.06 -14.22 20.34
CA ALA A 183 -24.56 -15.54 20.00
C ALA A 183 -23.42 -16.57 19.89
N LEU A 184 -22.26 -16.19 19.39
CA LEU A 184 -21.08 -17.06 19.36
C LEU A 184 -20.59 -17.39 20.77
N ARG A 185 -20.53 -16.38 21.65
CA ARG A 185 -20.18 -16.57 23.07
C ARG A 185 -21.21 -17.41 23.80
N ALA A 186 -22.51 -17.24 23.51
CA ALA A 186 -23.57 -18.08 24.06
C ALA A 186 -23.42 -19.54 23.58
N ARG A 187 -23.16 -19.79 22.29
CA ARG A 187 -22.90 -21.15 21.79
C ARG A 187 -21.70 -21.78 22.49
N MET A 188 -20.68 -20.99 22.80
CA MET A 188 -19.50 -21.44 23.51
C MET A 188 -19.78 -21.76 24.99
N SER A 189 -20.55 -20.93 25.69
CA SER A 189 -20.91 -21.15 27.10
C SER A 189 -21.80 -22.39 27.30
N HIS A 190 -22.56 -22.78 26.27
CA HIS A 190 -23.37 -23.99 26.28
C HIS A 190 -22.57 -25.26 25.91
N GLY A 191 -21.25 -25.16 25.64
CA GLY A 191 -20.39 -26.31 25.35
C GLY A 191 -20.42 -26.78 23.89
N ASN A 192 -21.05 -26.03 22.97
CA ASN A 192 -21.24 -26.45 21.57
C ASN A 192 -20.01 -26.25 20.67
N ILE A 193 -18.90 -25.72 21.19
CA ILE A 193 -17.69 -25.35 20.42
C ILE A 193 -16.41 -25.95 21.00
N TYR A 194 -16.27 -25.98 22.33
CA TYR A 194 -15.14 -26.59 23.06
C TYR A 194 -15.65 -27.41 24.25
N ALA A 195 -14.87 -28.39 24.70
CA ALA A 195 -15.12 -29.10 25.96
C ALA A 195 -15.18 -28.11 27.15
N GLN A 196 -16.11 -28.35 28.09
CA GLN A 196 -16.43 -27.41 29.19
C GLN A 196 -15.19 -26.90 29.96
N GLU A 197 -14.16 -27.74 30.14
CA GLU A 197 -12.93 -27.40 30.84
C GLU A 197 -12.11 -26.27 30.17
N LYS A 198 -12.24 -26.07 28.85
CA LYS A 198 -11.49 -25.05 28.07
C LYS A 198 -12.31 -23.79 27.75
N VAL A 199 -13.62 -23.79 28.04
CA VAL A 199 -14.54 -22.72 27.65
C VAL A 199 -14.22 -21.40 28.35
N GLU A 200 -14.00 -21.43 29.66
CA GLU A 200 -13.73 -20.21 30.43
C GLU A 200 -12.44 -19.49 30.02
N ALA A 201 -11.35 -20.25 29.82
CA ALA A 201 -10.05 -19.69 29.43
C ALA A 201 -10.12 -19.04 28.04
N ALA A 202 -10.80 -19.71 27.09
CA ALA A 202 -10.96 -19.18 25.74
C ALA A 202 -11.94 -17.98 25.69
N LEU A 203 -12.98 -17.93 26.53
CA LEU A 203 -13.86 -16.76 26.69
C LEU A 203 -13.14 -15.54 27.30
N ARG A 204 -12.18 -15.77 28.19
CA ARG A 204 -11.37 -14.70 28.81
C ARG A 204 -10.27 -14.15 27.91
N ASN A 205 -9.84 -14.89 26.88
CA ASN A 205 -8.75 -14.49 25.98
C ASN A 205 -9.25 -14.21 24.56
N TYR A 206 -9.30 -15.25 23.70
CA TYR A 206 -9.59 -15.11 22.28
C TYR A 206 -11.05 -14.63 22.01
N PHE A 207 -12.04 -15.17 22.72
CA PHE A 207 -13.47 -14.94 22.48
C PHE A 207 -14.07 -13.76 23.27
N ARG A 208 -13.29 -12.70 23.48
CA ARG A 208 -13.80 -11.42 24.03
C ARG A 208 -14.75 -10.76 23.03
N ALA A 209 -15.80 -10.09 23.53
CA ALA A 209 -16.75 -9.39 22.65
C ALA A 209 -16.05 -8.40 21.70
N GLY A 210 -15.08 -7.60 22.20
CA GLY A 210 -14.32 -6.67 21.38
C GLY A 210 -13.55 -7.36 20.25
N ASN A 211 -12.84 -8.46 20.55
CA ASN A 211 -12.08 -9.22 19.57
C ASN A 211 -13.00 -9.81 18.49
N LEU A 212 -14.12 -10.40 18.88
CA LEU A 212 -15.08 -10.99 17.96
C LEU A 212 -15.77 -9.95 17.07
N THR A 213 -16.09 -8.77 17.60
CA THR A 213 -16.61 -7.64 16.81
C THR A 213 -15.59 -7.20 15.77
N ALA A 214 -14.33 -7.01 16.17
CA ALA A 214 -13.27 -6.59 15.26
C ALA A 214 -12.99 -7.64 14.17
N LEU A 215 -12.93 -8.93 14.51
CA LEU A 215 -12.77 -10.01 13.53
C LEU A 215 -13.96 -10.10 12.56
N ARG A 216 -15.18 -9.84 13.03
CA ARG A 216 -16.38 -9.78 12.18
C ARG A 216 -16.33 -8.61 11.21
N GLU A 217 -15.93 -7.43 11.68
CA GLU A 217 -15.73 -6.25 10.84
C GLU A 217 -14.64 -6.47 9.79
N LEU A 218 -13.51 -7.06 10.17
CA LEU A 218 -12.44 -7.43 9.24
C LEU A 218 -12.91 -8.41 8.17
N ALA A 219 -13.69 -9.42 8.55
CA ALA A 219 -14.25 -10.39 7.60
C ALA A 219 -15.23 -9.74 6.61
N LEU A 220 -16.07 -8.81 7.08
CA LEU A 220 -17.01 -8.06 6.24
C LEU A 220 -16.27 -7.10 5.28
N LEU A 221 -15.25 -6.40 5.78
CA LEU A 221 -14.45 -5.48 4.97
C LEU A 221 -13.68 -6.22 3.88
N TRP A 222 -13.02 -7.33 4.24
CA TRP A 222 -12.28 -8.16 3.30
C TRP A 222 -13.17 -8.73 2.18
N LEU A 223 -14.40 -9.13 2.53
CA LEU A 223 -15.39 -9.61 1.56
C LEU A 223 -15.93 -8.49 0.67
N ALA A 224 -16.16 -7.30 1.22
CA ALA A 224 -16.61 -6.13 0.45
C ALA A 224 -15.62 -5.78 -0.68
N ASP A 225 -14.33 -5.80 -0.37
CA ASP A 225 -13.27 -5.60 -1.38
C ASP A 225 -13.29 -6.66 -2.50
N GLN A 226 -13.78 -7.88 -2.23
CA GLN A 226 -13.90 -8.92 -3.25
C GLN A 226 -15.08 -8.71 -4.19
N VAL A 227 -16.23 -8.23 -3.69
CA VAL A 227 -17.43 -8.03 -4.51
C VAL A 227 -17.12 -7.09 -5.68
N ASP A 228 -16.31 -6.06 -5.46
CA ASP A 228 -15.87 -5.13 -6.51
C ASP A 228 -14.98 -5.81 -7.57
N ALA A 229 -14.08 -6.72 -7.17
CA ALA A 229 -13.20 -7.46 -8.07
C ALA A 229 -13.92 -8.57 -8.86
N ALA A 230 -14.84 -9.31 -8.22
CA ALA A 230 -15.65 -10.34 -8.87
C ALA A 230 -16.63 -9.73 -9.88
N LEU A 231 -17.20 -8.56 -9.58
CA LEU A 231 -18.05 -7.81 -10.50
C LEU A 231 -17.26 -7.31 -11.72
N ALA A 232 -16.00 -6.92 -11.54
CA ALA A 232 -15.11 -6.54 -12.63
C ALA A 232 -14.80 -7.73 -13.55
N LYS A 233 -14.48 -8.90 -12.98
CA LYS A 233 -14.19 -10.13 -13.73
C LYS A 233 -15.43 -10.67 -14.49
N TYR A 234 -16.60 -10.67 -13.87
CA TYR A 234 -17.85 -11.11 -14.52
C TYR A 234 -18.21 -10.25 -15.75
N ARG A 235 -17.98 -8.92 -15.68
CA ARG A 235 -18.15 -8.00 -16.82
C ARG A 235 -17.21 -8.34 -17.98
N GLN A 236 -15.97 -8.67 -17.66
CA GLN A 236 -14.94 -9.02 -18.64
C GLN A 236 -15.25 -10.35 -19.35
N ASP A 237 -15.63 -11.38 -18.59
CA ASP A 237 -15.89 -12.72 -19.11
C ASP A 237 -17.16 -12.80 -19.97
N HIS A 238 -18.21 -12.03 -19.63
CA HIS A 238 -19.49 -12.09 -20.34
C HIS A 238 -19.65 -11.04 -21.44
N ARG A 239 -18.63 -10.21 -21.72
CA ARG A 239 -18.68 -9.11 -22.71
C ARG A 239 -19.96 -8.28 -22.62
N ILE A 240 -20.45 -8.07 -21.39
CA ILE A 240 -21.68 -7.32 -21.14
C ILE A 240 -21.33 -5.84 -21.33
N THR A 241 -21.64 -5.31 -22.51
CA THR A 241 -21.52 -3.88 -22.84
C THR A 241 -22.68 -3.05 -22.31
N ASP A 242 -23.78 -3.69 -21.88
CA ASP A 242 -24.92 -2.99 -21.29
C ASP A 242 -24.72 -2.77 -19.79
N VAL A 243 -24.85 -1.49 -19.42
CA VAL A 243 -24.51 -0.97 -18.09
C VAL A 243 -25.59 -1.39 -17.10
N TRP A 244 -25.21 -2.08 -16.03
CA TRP A 244 -26.11 -2.33 -14.91
C TRP A 244 -26.44 -0.98 -14.23
N GLU A 245 -27.70 -0.55 -14.38
CA GLU A 245 -28.26 0.75 -13.92
C GLU A 245 -28.42 0.86 -12.39
N THR A 246 -27.46 0.42 -11.57
CA THR A 246 -27.64 0.42 -10.10
C THR A 246 -27.07 1.63 -9.37
N ARG A 247 -26.34 2.52 -10.05
CA ARG A 247 -26.04 3.85 -9.50
C ARG A 247 -26.26 4.91 -10.57
N GLU A 248 -27.36 5.64 -10.42
CA GLU A 248 -27.56 6.86 -11.19
C GLU A 248 -26.38 7.82 -10.95
N ARG A 249 -25.95 8.51 -12.00
CA ARG A 249 -24.84 9.46 -11.96
C ARG A 249 -25.31 10.78 -12.53
N VAL A 250 -25.25 11.82 -11.71
CA VAL A 250 -25.69 13.17 -12.06
C VAL A 250 -24.44 14.03 -12.25
N ILE A 251 -24.27 14.59 -13.45
CA ILE A 251 -23.24 15.59 -13.71
C ILE A 251 -23.85 16.98 -13.65
N VAL A 252 -23.17 17.91 -13.00
CA VAL A 252 -23.49 19.35 -13.11
C VAL A 252 -22.36 20.10 -13.79
N SER A 253 -22.68 20.77 -14.91
CA SER A 253 -21.71 21.64 -15.57
C SER A 253 -21.66 23.00 -14.90
N VAL A 254 -20.45 23.45 -14.56
CA VAL A 254 -20.20 24.76 -13.96
C VAL A 254 -19.14 25.55 -14.73
N THR A 255 -19.39 26.85 -14.83
CA THR A 255 -18.49 27.82 -15.48
C THR A 255 -17.46 28.40 -14.51
N GLY A 256 -17.58 28.11 -13.21
CA GLY A 256 -16.76 28.71 -12.14
C GLY A 256 -17.21 30.12 -11.71
N GLY A 257 -18.30 30.65 -12.28
CA GLY A 257 -18.89 31.93 -11.88
C GLY A 257 -19.78 31.84 -10.63
N PRO A 258 -20.38 32.97 -10.19
CA PRO A 258 -21.21 33.05 -8.98
C PRO A 258 -22.49 32.20 -9.03
N GLU A 259 -22.87 31.68 -10.21
CA GLU A 259 -23.97 30.73 -10.40
C GLU A 259 -23.65 29.31 -9.94
N SER A 260 -22.36 28.95 -9.87
CA SER A 260 -21.89 27.57 -9.66
C SER A 260 -22.39 26.96 -8.34
N PRO A 261 -22.36 27.66 -7.19
CA PRO A 261 -22.89 27.10 -5.94
C PRO A 261 -24.39 26.79 -6.00
N THR A 262 -25.16 27.60 -6.72
CA THR A 262 -26.61 27.40 -6.87
C THR A 262 -26.92 26.21 -7.76
N LEU A 263 -26.15 26.02 -8.84
CA LEU A 263 -26.27 24.85 -9.71
C LEU A 263 -25.89 23.57 -8.97
N ILE A 264 -24.79 23.57 -8.20
CA ILE A 264 -24.36 22.42 -7.39
C ILE A 264 -25.42 22.06 -6.34
N ARG A 265 -26.01 23.03 -5.62
CA ARG A 265 -27.12 22.76 -4.67
C ARG A 265 -28.35 22.15 -5.35
N ARG A 266 -28.71 22.64 -6.52
CA ARG A 266 -29.84 22.10 -7.30
C ARG A 266 -29.54 20.68 -7.78
N ALA A 267 -28.34 20.44 -8.30
CA ALA A 267 -27.89 19.13 -8.72
C ALA A 267 -27.82 18.13 -7.56
N ARG A 268 -27.38 18.57 -6.37
CA ARG A 268 -27.43 17.73 -5.16
C ARG A 268 -28.84 17.33 -4.79
N ARG A 269 -29.82 18.24 -4.91
CA ARG A 269 -31.23 17.92 -4.64
C ARG A 269 -31.79 16.91 -5.65
N ILE A 270 -31.31 16.95 -6.89
CA ILE A 270 -31.67 15.97 -7.92
C ILE A 270 -31.03 14.63 -7.57
N ALA A 271 -29.72 14.61 -7.32
CA ALA A 271 -28.97 13.41 -6.97
C ALA A 271 -29.46 12.74 -5.68
N SER A 272 -29.81 13.51 -4.65
CA SER A 272 -30.31 12.98 -3.38
C SER A 272 -31.67 12.30 -3.50
N LYS A 273 -32.48 12.63 -4.52
CA LYS A 273 -33.80 12.00 -4.72
C LYS A 273 -33.70 10.60 -5.29
N SER A 274 -32.65 10.32 -6.06
CA SER A 274 -32.44 9.01 -6.70
C SER A 274 -31.24 8.25 -6.16
N GLY A 275 -30.62 8.74 -5.07
CA GLY A 275 -29.42 8.12 -4.50
C GLY A 275 -28.20 8.20 -5.43
N ALA A 276 -28.21 9.12 -6.39
CA ALA A 276 -27.20 9.24 -7.42
C ALA A 276 -25.90 9.85 -6.91
N GLU A 277 -24.79 9.45 -7.52
CA GLU A 277 -23.49 10.09 -7.33
C GLU A 277 -23.46 11.44 -8.07
N LEU A 278 -22.99 12.50 -7.40
CA LEU A 278 -22.93 13.85 -7.97
C LEU A 278 -21.50 14.19 -8.39
N MET A 279 -21.33 14.57 -9.66
CA MET A 279 -20.05 15.01 -10.21
C MET A 279 -20.18 16.44 -10.73
N VAL A 280 -19.24 17.30 -10.34
CA VAL A 280 -19.14 18.68 -10.81
C VAL A 280 -18.13 18.74 -11.94
N LEU A 281 -18.54 19.19 -13.12
CA LEU A 281 -17.69 19.28 -14.29
C LEU A 281 -17.44 20.74 -14.67
N HIS A 282 -16.17 21.14 -14.65
CA HIS A 282 -15.70 22.43 -15.13
C HIS A 282 -14.93 22.24 -16.45
N ILE A 283 -15.29 23.00 -17.49
CA ILE A 283 -14.60 22.95 -18.78
C ILE A 283 -13.80 24.23 -19.01
N VAL A 284 -12.49 24.07 -19.21
CA VAL A 284 -11.56 25.14 -19.55
C VAL A 284 -11.44 25.22 -21.08
N ARG A 285 -11.75 26.38 -21.66
CA ARG A 285 -11.60 26.64 -23.10
C ARG A 285 -10.17 27.11 -23.40
N GLY A 286 -9.63 26.69 -24.55
CA GLY A 286 -8.28 27.05 -25.00
C GLY A 286 -8.09 28.52 -25.43
N ASP A 287 -9.12 29.37 -25.30
CA ASP A 287 -9.10 30.79 -25.69
C ASP A 287 -8.64 31.74 -24.55
N GLY A 288 -8.31 31.22 -23.37
CA GLY A 288 -7.63 31.96 -22.29
C GLY A 288 -8.45 33.12 -21.69
N LEU A 289 -9.74 33.25 -22.02
CA LEU A 289 -10.59 34.34 -21.54
C LEU A 289 -11.48 33.97 -20.33
N ALA A 290 -11.37 32.73 -19.85
CA ALA A 290 -12.07 32.25 -18.67
C ALA A 290 -11.19 31.33 -17.81
N SER A 291 -9.94 31.73 -17.54
CA SER A 291 -9.24 31.19 -16.38
C SER A 291 -9.95 31.73 -15.14
N VAL A 292 -10.79 30.91 -14.53
CA VAL A 292 -11.29 31.16 -13.17
C VAL A 292 -10.04 31.32 -12.29
N ALA A 293 -9.96 32.38 -11.48
CA ALA A 293 -8.80 32.59 -10.62
C ALA A 293 -8.59 31.35 -9.74
N GLU A 294 -7.34 30.92 -9.49
CA GLU A 294 -7.06 29.73 -8.65
C GLU A 294 -7.81 29.77 -7.30
N ALA A 295 -7.96 30.96 -6.72
CA ALA A 295 -8.72 31.19 -5.49
C ALA A 295 -10.24 30.97 -5.60
N GLU A 296 -10.82 31.08 -6.80
CA GLU A 296 -12.23 30.75 -7.07
C GLU A 296 -12.43 29.27 -7.36
N LEU A 297 -11.47 28.60 -8.03
CA LEU A 297 -11.46 27.15 -8.20
C LEU A 297 -11.28 26.41 -6.87
N GLY A 298 -10.42 26.91 -5.98
CA GLY A 298 -10.27 26.38 -4.62
C GLY A 298 -11.59 26.42 -3.84
N ARG A 299 -12.28 27.57 -3.84
CA ARG A 299 -13.61 27.71 -3.22
C ARG A 299 -14.67 26.80 -3.85
N LEU A 300 -14.63 26.61 -5.17
CA LEU A 300 -15.54 25.71 -5.86
C LEU A 300 -15.28 24.24 -5.46
N ARG A 301 -14.01 23.84 -5.30
CA ARG A 301 -13.59 22.51 -4.87
C ARG A 301 -14.00 22.23 -3.43
N GLU A 302 -13.76 23.17 -2.51
CA GLU A 302 -14.23 23.10 -1.12
C GLU A 302 -15.75 22.97 -1.05
N PHE A 303 -16.48 23.75 -1.86
CA PHE A 303 -17.93 23.68 -1.91
C PHE A 303 -18.44 22.34 -2.46
N ALA A 304 -17.86 21.83 -3.55
CA ALA A 304 -18.18 20.51 -4.10
C ALA A 304 -17.95 19.41 -3.06
N ALA A 305 -16.81 19.43 -2.37
CA ALA A 305 -16.49 18.49 -1.30
C ALA A 305 -17.48 18.56 -0.14
N SER A 306 -17.89 19.77 0.29
CA SER A 306 -18.88 19.96 1.36
C SER A 306 -20.25 19.36 1.05
N VAL A 307 -20.56 19.15 -0.23
CA VAL A 307 -21.83 18.62 -0.74
C VAL A 307 -21.70 17.12 -1.12
N GLY A 308 -20.51 16.53 -0.92
CA GLY A 308 -20.21 15.14 -1.26
C GLY A 308 -20.12 14.90 -2.77
N ALA A 309 -19.62 15.89 -3.53
CA ALA A 309 -19.45 15.81 -4.97
C ALA A 309 -17.97 15.89 -5.37
N SER A 310 -17.56 15.12 -6.38
CA SER A 310 -16.23 15.23 -6.97
C SER A 310 -16.16 16.38 -7.96
N LEU A 311 -15.03 17.10 -8.03
CA LEU A 311 -14.79 18.15 -9.02
C LEU A 311 -13.84 17.63 -10.12
N HIS A 312 -14.30 17.66 -11.37
CA HIS A 312 -13.55 17.28 -12.56
C HIS A 312 -13.33 18.50 -13.44
N THR A 313 -12.09 18.69 -13.90
CA THR A 313 -11.73 19.77 -14.81
C THR A 313 -11.26 19.17 -16.13
N VAL A 314 -11.92 19.52 -17.23
CA VAL A 314 -11.60 19.01 -18.57
C VAL A 314 -11.28 20.16 -19.51
N VAL A 315 -10.29 19.98 -20.38
CA VAL A 315 -9.91 20.99 -21.37
C VAL A 315 -10.58 20.65 -22.70
N GLY A 316 -11.34 21.59 -23.25
CA GLY A 316 -12.07 21.37 -24.50
C GLY A 316 -12.50 22.68 -25.17
N ASP A 317 -12.22 22.79 -26.47
CA ASP A 317 -12.59 23.96 -27.27
C ASP A 317 -14.09 23.95 -27.65
N ASP A 318 -14.68 22.75 -27.83
CA ASP A 318 -16.12 22.55 -28.03
C ASP A 318 -16.80 22.04 -26.74
N VAL A 319 -17.35 22.99 -25.96
CA VAL A 319 -17.99 22.71 -24.66
C VAL A 319 -19.14 21.70 -24.76
N PRO A 320 -20.16 21.85 -25.63
CA PRO A 320 -21.22 20.85 -25.82
C PRO A 320 -20.71 19.43 -26.03
N MET A 321 -19.78 19.24 -26.96
CA MET A 321 -19.24 17.91 -27.27
C MET A 321 -18.42 17.37 -26.11
N THR A 322 -17.56 18.18 -25.50
CA THR A 322 -16.75 17.80 -24.35
C THR A 322 -17.62 17.40 -23.15
N LEU A 323 -18.74 18.09 -22.91
CA LEU A 323 -19.72 17.74 -21.86
C LEU A 323 -20.32 16.36 -22.10
N LEU A 324 -20.75 16.09 -23.33
CA LEU A 324 -21.40 14.83 -23.70
C LEU A 324 -20.41 13.67 -23.73
N GLU A 325 -19.19 13.88 -24.22
CA GLU A 325 -18.11 12.90 -24.21
C GLU A 325 -17.73 12.51 -22.78
N PHE A 326 -17.55 13.50 -21.90
CA PHE A 326 -17.29 13.21 -20.49
C PHE A 326 -18.48 12.48 -19.86
N ALA A 327 -19.71 12.95 -20.10
CA ALA A 327 -20.91 12.34 -19.54
C ALA A 327 -21.09 10.88 -19.98
N ARG A 328 -20.80 10.57 -21.24
CA ARG A 328 -20.79 9.19 -21.75
C ARG A 328 -19.64 8.38 -21.16
N GLY A 329 -18.43 8.96 -21.07
CA GLY A 329 -17.25 8.29 -20.52
C GLY A 329 -17.42 7.86 -19.07
N VAL A 330 -18.15 8.62 -18.26
CA VAL A 330 -18.46 8.26 -16.87
C VAL A 330 -19.83 7.58 -16.70
N ASN A 331 -20.51 7.23 -17.80
CA ASN A 331 -21.86 6.63 -17.81
C ASN A 331 -22.87 7.43 -16.96
N ALA A 332 -22.90 8.75 -17.12
CA ALA A 332 -23.88 9.59 -16.45
C ALA A 332 -25.27 9.42 -17.04
N THR A 333 -26.26 9.23 -16.17
CA THR A 333 -27.67 9.11 -16.54
C THR A 333 -28.33 10.48 -16.68
N GLN A 334 -27.83 11.49 -15.95
CA GLN A 334 -28.39 12.83 -15.93
C GLN A 334 -27.33 13.92 -16.03
N LEU A 335 -27.67 15.01 -16.73
CA LEU A 335 -26.82 16.18 -16.92
C LEU A 335 -27.57 17.47 -16.56
N VAL A 336 -27.09 18.17 -15.54
CA VAL A 336 -27.64 19.43 -15.04
C VAL A 336 -26.87 20.60 -15.63
N LEU A 337 -27.58 21.49 -16.34
CA LEU A 337 -27.02 22.67 -17.00
C LEU A 337 -27.73 23.95 -16.51
N GLY A 338 -26.95 25.00 -16.26
CA GLY A 338 -27.50 26.33 -16.00
C GLY A 338 -28.05 27.00 -17.26
N THR A 339 -29.18 27.69 -17.16
CA THR A 339 -29.70 28.52 -18.26
C THR A 339 -28.78 29.72 -18.53
N SER A 340 -28.41 29.94 -19.79
CA SER A 340 -27.43 30.97 -20.19
C SER A 340 -27.88 32.41 -19.93
N ARG A 341 -26.94 33.30 -19.60
CA ARG A 341 -27.11 34.76 -19.34
C ARG A 341 -27.29 35.65 -20.60
N ARG A 342 -27.66 35.10 -21.76
CA ARG A 342 -27.63 35.84 -23.05
C ARG A 342 -28.94 36.60 -23.32
N SER A 343 -28.83 37.74 -24.01
CA SER A 343 -29.98 38.53 -24.48
C SER A 343 -30.77 37.77 -25.55
N ARG A 344 -32.12 37.91 -25.56
CA ARG A 344 -33.04 37.23 -26.48
C ARG A 344 -32.67 37.37 -27.98
N PHE A 345 -32.04 38.48 -28.37
CA PHE A 345 -31.58 38.70 -29.75
C PHE A 345 -30.33 37.89 -30.14
N ALA A 346 -29.44 37.57 -29.19
CA ALA A 346 -28.25 36.76 -29.45
C ALA A 346 -28.58 35.26 -29.59
N GLN A 347 -29.76 34.85 -29.12
CA GLN A 347 -30.28 33.48 -29.23
C GLN A 347 -30.79 33.16 -30.64
N PHE A 348 -31.07 34.19 -31.46
CA PHE A 348 -31.55 34.03 -32.84
C PHE A 348 -30.43 33.74 -33.86
N PHE A 349 -29.18 34.13 -33.56
CA PHE A 349 -28.04 34.03 -34.48
C PHE A 349 -26.99 32.98 -34.10
N SER A 350 -27.11 32.33 -32.93
CA SER A 350 -26.20 31.25 -32.53
C SER A 350 -26.93 30.20 -31.71
N GLU A 351 -26.70 28.94 -32.06
CA GLU A 351 -27.20 27.79 -31.32
C GLU A 351 -26.54 27.75 -29.93
N GLY A 352 -27.34 27.82 -28.87
CA GLY A 352 -26.84 27.84 -27.49
C GLY A 352 -26.31 26.47 -27.03
N ILE A 353 -25.32 26.46 -26.13
CA ILE A 353 -24.71 25.23 -25.57
C ILE A 353 -25.78 24.27 -25.04
N GLY A 354 -26.76 24.77 -24.26
CA GLY A 354 -27.83 23.94 -23.71
C GLY A 354 -28.71 23.30 -24.78
N MET A 355 -29.05 24.01 -25.86
CA MET A 355 -29.90 23.45 -26.94
C MET A 355 -29.16 22.39 -27.75
N ARG A 356 -27.86 22.61 -28.01
CA ARG A 356 -27.03 21.62 -28.70
C ARG A 356 -26.86 20.36 -27.86
N VAL A 357 -26.59 20.52 -26.55
CA VAL A 357 -26.47 19.39 -25.63
C VAL A 357 -27.78 18.60 -25.52
N VAL A 358 -28.94 19.25 -25.42
CA VAL A 358 -30.25 18.56 -25.42
C VAL A 358 -30.50 17.78 -26.71
N ARG A 359 -30.11 18.33 -27.87
CA ARG A 359 -30.28 17.63 -29.16
C ARG A 359 -29.37 16.40 -29.28
N GLU A 360 -28.16 16.48 -28.73
CA GLU A 360 -27.11 15.48 -28.91
C GLU A 360 -26.95 14.54 -27.70
N SER A 361 -27.76 14.69 -26.65
CA SER A 361 -27.64 13.93 -25.40
C SER A 361 -28.02 12.45 -25.51
N GLY A 362 -28.82 12.07 -26.51
CA GLY A 362 -29.24 10.68 -26.69
C GLY A 362 -30.04 10.17 -25.50
N LYS A 363 -29.49 9.17 -24.78
CA LYS A 363 -30.11 8.54 -23.60
C LYS A 363 -29.88 9.30 -22.28
N ILE A 364 -29.11 10.39 -22.29
CA ILE A 364 -28.79 11.17 -21.09
C ILE A 364 -29.87 12.24 -20.89
N ASP A 365 -30.50 12.25 -19.71
CA ASP A 365 -31.53 13.22 -19.36
C ASP A 365 -30.90 14.58 -19.01
N VAL A 366 -31.28 15.64 -19.74
CA VAL A 366 -30.70 16.97 -19.57
C VAL A 366 -31.64 17.88 -18.77
N HIS A 367 -31.24 18.25 -17.56
CA HIS A 367 -31.97 19.15 -16.67
C HIS A 367 -31.48 20.59 -16.79
N MET A 368 -32.31 21.45 -17.41
CA MET A 368 -32.05 22.88 -17.48
C MET A 368 -32.52 23.59 -16.20
N VAL A 369 -31.59 24.18 -15.45
CA VAL A 369 -31.85 24.84 -14.17
C VAL A 369 -31.73 26.35 -14.29
N THR A 370 -32.80 27.05 -13.92
CA THR A 370 -32.82 28.51 -13.81
C THR A 370 -32.14 28.97 -12.51
N HIS A 371 -31.37 30.05 -12.58
CA HIS A 371 -30.69 30.67 -11.44
C HIS A 371 -30.91 32.19 -11.44
N GLU A 372 -30.88 32.85 -10.28
CA GLU A 372 -31.15 34.30 -10.14
C GLU A 372 -30.24 35.17 -11.02
N GLU A 373 -29.01 34.69 -11.28
CA GLU A 373 -28.05 35.36 -12.16
C GLU A 373 -28.35 35.22 -13.66
N ALA A 374 -29.44 34.54 -14.07
CA ALA A 374 -29.82 34.34 -15.48
C ALA A 374 -30.53 35.57 -16.08
N GLY A 375 -30.98 36.53 -15.24
CA GLY A 375 -31.72 37.73 -15.65
C GLY A 375 -30.98 39.07 -15.51
N ARG A 376 -29.77 39.09 -14.92
CA ARG A 376 -29.01 40.34 -14.72
C ARG A 376 -28.43 40.83 -16.05
N ARG A 377 -29.05 41.88 -16.64
CA ARG A 377 -28.52 42.63 -17.79
C ARG A 377 -27.14 43.16 -17.44
N ARG A 378 -26.08 42.54 -17.96
CA ARG A 378 -24.73 43.08 -17.86
C ARG A 378 -24.63 44.31 -18.77
N SER A 379 -24.28 45.44 -18.17
CA SER A 379 -24.09 46.71 -18.86
C SER A 379 -23.14 46.56 -20.05
N TRP A 380 -23.49 47.27 -21.13
CA TRP A 380 -22.73 47.36 -22.36
C TRP A 380 -21.25 47.61 -22.09
N ARG A 381 -20.41 46.62 -22.39
CA ARG A 381 -19.00 46.83 -22.74
C ARG A 381 -18.74 46.09 -24.05
N PRO A 382 -18.31 46.76 -25.13
CA PRO A 382 -18.09 46.07 -26.39
C PRO A 382 -16.85 45.18 -26.29
N ARG A 383 -17.02 43.87 -26.51
CA ARG A 383 -15.93 42.91 -26.76
C ARG A 383 -15.82 42.63 -28.26
N THR A 384 -14.58 42.77 -28.74
CA THR A 384 -13.85 42.30 -29.95
C THR A 384 -14.51 41.54 -31.12
N GLY A 385 -15.74 41.02 -31.06
CA GLY A 385 -16.43 40.44 -32.23
C GLY A 385 -16.98 41.50 -33.21
N GLY A 386 -17.27 42.70 -32.71
CA GLY A 386 -17.70 43.84 -33.54
C GLY A 386 -16.60 44.41 -34.43
N ARG A 387 -15.32 44.22 -34.08
CA ARG A 387 -14.18 44.73 -34.85
C ARG A 387 -14.04 44.06 -36.21
N LEU A 388 -14.30 42.75 -36.30
CA LEU A 388 -14.23 42.04 -37.58
C LEU A 388 -15.36 42.48 -38.53
N LYS A 389 -16.59 42.62 -38.02
CA LYS A 389 -17.71 43.12 -38.83
C LYS A 389 -17.52 44.59 -39.20
N ALA A 390 -17.03 45.41 -38.28
CA ALA A 390 -16.73 46.81 -38.52
C ALA A 390 -15.56 47.00 -39.49
N SER A 391 -14.56 46.10 -39.51
CA SER A 391 -13.45 46.20 -40.44
C SER A 391 -13.83 45.80 -41.86
N TRP A 392 -14.66 44.76 -42.03
CA TRP A 392 -15.25 44.42 -43.33
C TRP A 392 -16.19 45.53 -43.83
N ALA A 393 -17.00 46.12 -42.94
CA ALA A 393 -17.81 47.28 -43.29
C ALA A 393 -16.93 48.49 -43.68
N ALA A 394 -15.87 48.77 -42.92
CA ALA A 394 -14.93 49.84 -43.24
C ALA A 394 -14.18 49.60 -44.55
N ALA A 395 -13.80 48.36 -44.86
CA ALA A 395 -13.13 48.01 -46.12
C ALA A 395 -13.97 48.34 -47.36
N ILE A 396 -15.28 48.18 -47.26
CA ILE A 396 -16.22 48.42 -48.36
C ILE A 396 -16.68 49.88 -48.39
N VAL A 397 -16.92 50.49 -47.22
CA VAL A 397 -17.55 51.82 -47.11
C VAL A 397 -16.53 52.96 -47.12
N ALA A 398 -15.34 52.78 -46.52
CA ALA A 398 -14.37 53.87 -46.40
C ALA A 398 -13.82 54.34 -47.76
N PRO A 399 -13.45 53.46 -48.72
CA PRO A 399 -12.93 53.93 -50.00
C PRO A 399 -13.92 54.77 -50.83
N PRO A 400 -15.20 54.38 -50.99
CA PRO A 400 -16.19 55.23 -51.67
C PRO A 400 -16.45 56.56 -50.97
N VAL A 401 -16.53 56.57 -49.63
CA VAL A 401 -16.76 57.80 -48.85
C VAL A 401 -15.59 58.77 -49.04
N VAL A 402 -14.36 58.28 -48.94
CA VAL A 402 -13.16 59.10 -49.16
C VAL A 402 -13.08 59.58 -50.61
N ALA A 403 -13.41 58.73 -51.59
CA ALA A 403 -13.49 59.14 -52.99
C ALA A 403 -14.47 60.30 -53.21
N ALA A 404 -15.66 60.23 -52.59
CA ALA A 404 -16.68 61.26 -52.67
C ALA A 404 -16.21 62.56 -51.99
N LEU A 405 -15.60 62.49 -50.80
CA LEU A 405 -15.05 63.64 -50.10
C LEU A 405 -13.95 64.34 -50.89
N LEU A 406 -13.03 63.57 -51.48
CA LEU A 406 -11.96 64.10 -52.33
C LEU A 406 -12.51 64.76 -53.60
N LYS A 407 -13.61 64.23 -54.18
CA LYS A 407 -14.31 64.87 -55.30
C LYS A 407 -15.02 66.15 -54.91
N LEU A 408 -15.66 66.18 -53.73
CA LEU A 408 -16.33 67.36 -53.18
C LEU A 408 -15.36 68.48 -52.82
N ALA A 409 -14.12 68.14 -52.42
CA ALA A 409 -13.08 69.11 -52.11
C ALA A 409 -12.59 69.93 -53.34
N GLY A 410 -13.01 69.57 -54.55
CA GLY A 410 -12.71 70.33 -55.76
C GLY A 410 -11.24 70.26 -56.19
N GLY A 411 -10.91 70.87 -57.34
CA GLY A 411 -9.69 70.69 -58.15
C GLY A 411 -8.33 71.05 -57.54
N PHE A 412 -8.20 71.10 -56.21
CA PHE A 412 -6.93 71.28 -55.50
C PHE A 412 -6.18 69.96 -55.23
N ILE A 413 -6.81 68.81 -55.51
CA ILE A 413 -6.23 67.48 -55.24
C ILE A 413 -5.78 66.86 -56.57
N ASP A 414 -4.46 66.74 -56.74
CA ASP A 414 -3.86 66.03 -57.86
C ASP A 414 -3.93 64.50 -57.66
N PHE A 415 -3.66 63.75 -58.73
CA PHE A 415 -3.65 62.28 -58.69
C PHE A 415 -2.69 61.73 -57.63
N THR A 416 -1.57 62.41 -57.40
CA THR A 416 -0.55 62.05 -56.40
C THR A 416 -1.11 62.14 -54.98
N SER A 417 -1.74 63.26 -54.63
CA SER A 417 -2.34 63.48 -53.31
C SER A 417 -3.52 62.53 -53.07
N ALA A 418 -4.34 62.28 -54.09
CA ALA A 418 -5.41 61.29 -54.01
C ALA A 418 -4.85 59.89 -53.69
N THR A 419 -3.78 59.48 -54.37
CA THR A 419 -3.10 58.19 -54.14
C THR A 419 -2.63 58.04 -52.69
N ALA A 420 -2.03 59.08 -52.12
CA ALA A 420 -1.57 59.06 -50.72
C ALA A 420 -2.73 58.88 -49.72
N VAL A 421 -3.88 59.51 -49.97
CA VAL A 421 -5.06 59.39 -49.10
C VAL A 421 -5.66 57.98 -49.17
N PHE A 422 -5.76 57.38 -50.37
CA PHE A 422 -6.22 56.01 -50.50
C PHE A 422 -5.28 54.99 -49.84
N PHE A 423 -3.96 55.23 -49.84
CA PHE A 423 -3.03 54.43 -49.05
C PHE A 423 -3.29 54.52 -47.54
N ALA A 424 -3.57 55.72 -47.02
CA ALA A 424 -3.90 55.89 -45.62
C ALA A 424 -5.19 55.13 -45.23
N VAL A 425 -6.18 55.07 -46.13
CA VAL A 425 -7.41 54.28 -45.92
C VAL A 425 -7.11 52.78 -45.84
N VAL A 426 -6.34 52.24 -46.78
CA VAL A 426 -5.97 50.82 -46.78
C VAL A 426 -5.19 50.45 -45.51
N LEU A 427 -4.28 51.33 -45.07
CA LEU A 427 -3.52 51.14 -43.83
C LEU A 427 -4.43 51.15 -42.60
N MET A 428 -5.37 52.10 -42.51
CA MET A 428 -6.35 52.18 -41.43
C MET A 428 -7.25 50.93 -41.36
N VAL A 429 -7.72 50.44 -42.51
CA VAL A 429 -8.54 49.21 -42.58
C VAL A 429 -7.72 47.99 -42.14
N SER A 430 -6.44 47.93 -42.49
CA SER A 430 -5.54 46.86 -42.04
C SER A 430 -5.37 46.83 -40.52
N LEU A 431 -5.18 47.99 -39.90
CA LEU A 431 -5.08 48.10 -38.43
C LEU A 431 -6.36 47.66 -37.71
N LEU A 432 -7.52 47.78 -38.35
CA LEU A 432 -8.82 47.43 -37.78
C LEU A 432 -9.20 45.96 -38.00
N GLY A 433 -8.81 45.36 -39.13
CA GLY A 433 -9.38 44.10 -39.62
C GLY A 433 -8.42 43.01 -40.06
N GLY A 434 -7.13 43.31 -40.14
CA GLY A 434 -6.13 42.39 -40.70
C GLY A 434 -6.19 42.30 -42.23
N VAL A 435 -5.60 41.22 -42.75
CA VAL A 435 -5.21 41.05 -44.15
C VAL A 435 -6.37 41.10 -45.15
N ALA A 436 -7.42 40.29 -44.92
CA ALA A 436 -8.49 40.12 -45.90
C ALA A 436 -9.34 41.40 -46.12
N PRO A 437 -9.77 42.14 -45.08
CA PRO A 437 -10.43 43.44 -45.27
C PRO A 437 -9.51 44.49 -45.91
N ALA A 438 -8.22 44.52 -45.58
CA ALA A 438 -7.27 45.46 -46.17
C ALA A 438 -7.06 45.21 -47.67
N ALA A 439 -6.93 43.95 -48.08
CA ALA A 439 -6.84 43.57 -49.49
C ALA A 439 -8.11 43.96 -50.26
N CYS A 440 -9.29 43.70 -49.70
CA CYS A 440 -10.55 44.14 -50.28
C CYS A 440 -10.62 45.67 -50.44
N SER A 441 -10.23 46.42 -49.40
CA SER A 441 -10.14 47.87 -49.45
C SER A 441 -9.15 48.36 -50.51
N ALA A 442 -7.98 47.73 -50.66
CA ALA A 442 -6.97 48.11 -51.64
C ALA A 442 -7.45 47.94 -53.08
N ILE A 443 -8.19 46.85 -53.35
CA ILE A 443 -8.78 46.60 -54.68
C ILE A 443 -9.83 47.68 -54.99
N ILE A 444 -10.75 47.95 -54.06
CA ILE A 444 -11.79 48.98 -54.24
C ILE A 444 -11.16 50.37 -54.41
N SER A 445 -10.17 50.70 -53.58
CA SER A 445 -9.41 51.95 -53.67
C SER A 445 -8.70 52.10 -55.02
N GLY A 446 -8.07 51.03 -55.54
CA GLY A 446 -7.41 51.04 -56.84
C GLY A 446 -8.38 51.29 -58.00
N PHE A 447 -9.54 50.64 -58.00
CA PHE A 447 -10.57 50.87 -59.01
C PHE A 447 -11.16 52.28 -58.96
N LEU A 448 -11.46 52.79 -57.76
CA LEU A 448 -12.00 54.14 -57.58
C LEU A 448 -10.98 55.21 -57.97
N LEU A 449 -9.71 55.01 -57.63
CA LEU A 449 -8.63 55.91 -57.98
C LEU A 449 -8.44 55.99 -59.50
N ASN A 450 -8.45 54.84 -60.19
CA ASN A 450 -8.38 54.79 -61.65
C ASN A 450 -9.61 55.45 -62.30
N TYR A 451 -10.81 55.10 -61.87
CA TYR A 451 -12.04 55.58 -62.48
C TYR A 451 -12.29 57.09 -62.27
N LEU A 452 -11.96 57.62 -61.10
CA LEU A 452 -12.34 58.99 -60.72
C LEU A 452 -11.22 60.02 -60.88
N PHE A 453 -9.95 59.63 -60.83
CA PHE A 453 -8.82 60.58 -60.77
C PHE A 453 -7.81 60.41 -61.91
N ALA A 454 -7.88 59.31 -62.67
CA ALA A 454 -6.98 59.06 -63.79
C ALA A 454 -7.59 59.58 -65.12
N PRO A 455 -6.88 60.40 -65.93
CA PRO A 455 -7.38 60.83 -67.24
C PRO A 455 -7.34 59.68 -68.28
N PRO A 456 -8.37 59.50 -69.14
CA PRO A 456 -9.65 60.21 -69.15
C PRO A 456 -10.55 59.80 -67.99
N LEU A 457 -11.14 60.80 -67.30
CA LEU A 457 -12.00 60.60 -66.14
C LEU A 457 -13.24 59.76 -66.51
N LEU A 458 -13.74 58.97 -65.56
CA LEU A 458 -14.90 58.08 -65.71
C LEU A 458 -14.67 56.96 -66.74
N SER A 459 -13.41 56.59 -66.97
CA SER A 459 -13.04 55.47 -67.85
C SER A 459 -12.08 54.53 -67.12
N PHE A 460 -12.22 53.23 -67.38
CA PHE A 460 -11.24 52.23 -66.94
C PHE A 460 -10.07 52.09 -67.93
N ALA A 461 -10.02 52.91 -68.98
CA ALA A 461 -8.98 52.87 -70.00
C ALA A 461 -7.64 53.40 -69.46
N VAL A 462 -6.73 52.48 -69.15
CA VAL A 462 -5.37 52.81 -68.70
C VAL A 462 -4.51 53.20 -69.89
N LYS A 463 -4.19 54.49 -70.04
CA LYS A 463 -3.40 55.00 -71.18
C LYS A 463 -1.99 55.43 -70.81
N SER A 464 -1.66 55.57 -69.53
CA SER A 464 -0.32 55.98 -69.09
C SER A 464 0.40 54.84 -68.33
N PRO A 465 1.70 54.58 -68.61
CA PRO A 465 2.48 53.59 -67.88
C PRO A 465 2.51 53.85 -66.36
N GLY A 466 2.44 55.12 -65.94
CA GLY A 466 2.40 55.51 -64.53
C GLY A 466 1.19 54.98 -63.76
N GLN A 467 0.02 54.88 -64.38
CA GLN A 467 -1.19 54.34 -63.74
C GLN A 467 -1.06 52.85 -63.43
N ILE A 468 -0.43 52.08 -64.31
CA ILE A 468 -0.14 50.65 -64.09
C ILE A 468 0.81 50.48 -62.90
N ILE A 469 1.86 51.32 -62.83
CA ILE A 469 2.82 51.32 -61.72
C ILE A 469 2.12 51.62 -60.39
N THR A 470 1.24 52.62 -60.33
CA THR A 470 0.49 52.95 -59.11
C THR A 470 -0.40 51.80 -58.62
N ILE A 471 -1.09 51.10 -59.54
CA ILE A 471 -1.91 49.94 -59.18
C ILE A 471 -1.03 48.79 -58.66
N ILE A 472 0.09 48.50 -59.33
CA ILE A 472 1.03 47.45 -58.91
C ILE A 472 1.63 47.77 -57.53
N VAL A 473 2.08 49.01 -57.31
CA VAL A 473 2.62 49.46 -56.01
C VAL A 473 1.55 49.37 -54.91
N MET A 474 0.29 49.69 -55.23
CA MET A 474 -0.79 49.60 -54.26
C MET A 474 -1.16 48.18 -53.88
N VAL A 475 -1.23 47.27 -54.84
CA VAL A 475 -1.39 45.84 -54.56
C VAL A 475 -0.19 45.31 -53.78
N GLY A 476 1.04 45.70 -54.17
CA GLY A 476 2.27 45.31 -53.48
C GLY A 476 2.32 45.78 -52.02
N LEU A 477 1.91 47.02 -51.74
CA LEU A 477 1.80 47.54 -50.38
C LEU A 477 0.73 46.79 -49.57
N GLY A 478 -0.40 46.45 -50.19
CA GLY A 478 -1.43 45.60 -49.58
C GLY A 478 -0.90 44.22 -49.19
N VAL A 479 -0.10 43.60 -50.06
CA VAL A 479 0.57 42.31 -49.79
C VAL A 479 1.66 42.44 -48.71
N ALA A 480 2.44 43.52 -48.71
CA ALA A 480 3.48 43.74 -47.69
C ALA A 480 2.87 43.95 -46.29
N VAL A 481 1.80 44.74 -46.21
CA VAL A 481 1.03 44.94 -44.97
C VAL A 481 0.36 43.63 -44.53
N ALA A 482 -0.16 42.85 -45.49
CA ALA A 482 -0.69 41.52 -45.22
C ALA A 482 0.35 40.59 -44.59
N ALA A 483 1.55 40.54 -45.18
CA ALA A 483 2.65 39.70 -44.70
C ALA A 483 3.15 40.14 -43.31
N LEU A 484 3.23 41.45 -43.03
CA LEU A 484 3.60 41.98 -41.72
C LEU A 484 2.60 41.60 -40.62
N VAL A 485 1.30 41.72 -40.90
CA VAL A 485 0.26 41.37 -39.93
C VAL A 485 0.19 39.86 -39.73
N ASP A 486 0.29 39.07 -40.79
CA ASP A 486 0.31 37.60 -40.69
C ASP A 486 1.51 37.12 -39.88
N SER A 487 2.70 37.70 -40.11
CA SER A 487 3.91 37.44 -39.31
C SER A 487 3.73 37.77 -37.82
N ALA A 488 3.07 38.89 -37.48
CA ALA A 488 2.80 39.25 -36.10
C ALA A 488 1.82 38.28 -35.41
N THR A 489 0.78 37.83 -36.13
CA THR A 489 -0.19 36.86 -35.59
C THR A 489 0.38 35.45 -35.47
N SER A 490 1.25 35.05 -36.40
CA SER A 490 1.94 33.76 -36.36
C SER A 490 2.93 33.68 -35.19
N ARG A 491 3.73 34.73 -34.95
CA ARG A 491 4.59 34.81 -33.74
C ARG A 491 3.80 34.74 -32.43
N ALA A 492 2.63 35.38 -32.38
CA ALA A 492 1.77 35.33 -31.20
C ALA A 492 1.17 33.93 -30.97
N ARG A 493 0.89 33.17 -32.04
CA ARG A 493 0.47 31.76 -31.94
C ARG A 493 1.62 30.87 -31.48
N GLU A 494 2.79 31.00 -32.09
CA GLU A 494 4.00 30.27 -31.70
C GLU A 494 4.35 30.49 -30.22
N ALA A 495 4.31 31.74 -29.74
CA ALA A 495 4.55 32.06 -28.33
C ALA A 495 3.51 31.42 -27.39
N ARG A 496 2.22 31.41 -27.78
CA ARG A 496 1.17 30.74 -27.00
C ARG A 496 1.33 29.22 -27.00
N HIS A 497 1.84 28.64 -28.07
CA HIS A 497 2.12 27.21 -28.14
C HIS A 497 3.33 26.83 -27.26
N ALA A 498 4.41 27.60 -27.31
CA ALA A 498 5.58 27.41 -26.44
C ALA A 498 5.21 27.56 -24.95
N ALA A 499 4.34 28.50 -24.61
CA ALA A 499 3.85 28.66 -23.24
C ALA A 499 3.07 27.43 -22.73
N LYS A 500 2.25 26.79 -23.58
CA LYS A 500 1.52 25.55 -23.23
C LYS A 500 2.46 24.37 -23.00
N GLU A 501 3.50 24.22 -23.81
CA GLU A 501 4.52 23.17 -23.61
C GLU A 501 5.25 23.37 -22.27
N ALA A 502 5.64 24.61 -21.94
CA ALA A 502 6.28 24.93 -20.67
C ALA A 502 5.36 24.65 -19.47
N GLU A 503 4.06 24.94 -19.59
CA GLU A 503 3.07 24.67 -18.54
C GLU A 503 2.90 23.17 -18.27
N LEU A 504 2.82 22.34 -19.31
CA LEU A 504 2.74 20.88 -19.16
C LEU A 504 4.01 20.29 -18.54
N LEU A 505 5.20 20.73 -18.98
CA LEU A 505 6.46 20.29 -18.38
C LEU A 505 6.57 20.69 -16.91
N THR A 506 6.09 21.88 -16.54
CA THR A 506 6.06 22.35 -15.15
C THR A 506 5.08 21.54 -14.30
N LEU A 507 3.92 21.15 -14.86
CA LEU A 507 2.92 20.34 -14.17
C LEU A 507 3.47 18.95 -13.81
N PHE A 508 4.15 18.27 -14.74
CA PHE A 508 4.74 16.95 -14.49
C PHE A 508 6.00 17.03 -13.60
N ALA A 509 6.87 18.02 -13.81
CA ALA A 509 7.99 18.27 -12.91
C ALA A 509 7.55 18.53 -11.46
N GLY A 510 6.42 19.22 -11.27
CA GLY A 510 5.83 19.47 -9.96
C GLY A 510 5.26 18.24 -9.27
N VAL A 511 4.97 17.15 -9.98
CA VAL A 511 4.59 15.85 -9.38
C VAL A 511 5.84 15.17 -8.81
N VAL A 512 6.92 15.11 -9.60
CA VAL A 512 8.21 14.53 -9.20
C VAL A 512 8.81 15.26 -7.98
N LEU A 513 8.79 16.58 -7.96
CA LEU A 513 9.34 17.39 -6.85
C LEU A 513 8.58 17.25 -5.52
N ARG A 514 7.34 16.72 -5.55
CA ARG A 514 6.54 16.47 -4.35
C ARG A 514 6.80 15.10 -3.72
N GLY A 515 7.77 14.33 -4.24
CA GLY A 515 8.08 12.98 -3.75
C GLY A 515 7.06 11.93 -4.18
N ALA A 516 6.32 12.19 -5.26
CA ALA A 516 5.34 11.27 -5.81
C ALA A 516 6.02 10.01 -6.39
N ASP A 517 5.38 8.86 -6.18
CA ASP A 517 5.80 7.58 -6.75
C ASP A 517 5.52 7.54 -8.27
N VAL A 518 6.23 6.68 -8.99
CA VAL A 518 6.07 6.43 -10.44
C VAL A 518 4.60 6.21 -10.78
N SER A 519 3.88 5.48 -9.93
CA SER A 519 2.46 5.17 -10.08
C SER A 519 1.56 6.42 -10.13
N GLU A 520 1.88 7.44 -9.33
CA GLU A 520 1.12 8.71 -9.29
C GLU A 520 1.40 9.57 -10.53
N LEU A 521 2.66 9.61 -10.98
CA LEU A 521 3.03 10.25 -12.24
C LEU A 521 2.28 9.60 -13.42
N LEU A 522 2.25 8.26 -13.48
CA LEU A 522 1.52 7.51 -14.51
C LEU A 522 0.01 7.76 -14.44
N ALA A 523 -0.59 7.78 -13.24
CA ALA A 523 -2.00 8.10 -13.07
C ALA A 523 -2.32 9.53 -13.57
N LYS A 524 -1.42 10.49 -13.34
CA LYS A 524 -1.59 11.87 -13.81
C LYS A 524 -1.47 11.99 -15.32
N VAL A 525 -0.55 11.24 -15.94
CA VAL A 525 -0.44 11.14 -17.41
C VAL A 525 -1.73 10.55 -17.98
N ARG A 526 -2.24 9.47 -17.38
CA ARG A 526 -3.51 8.84 -17.78
C ARG A 526 -4.68 9.83 -17.73
N GLU A 527 -4.83 10.56 -16.63
CA GLU A 527 -5.89 11.55 -16.44
C GLU A 527 -5.77 12.72 -17.44
N THR A 528 -4.56 13.27 -17.59
CA THR A 528 -4.32 14.46 -18.42
C THR A 528 -4.57 14.18 -19.90
N TYR A 529 -4.20 12.99 -20.37
CA TYR A 529 -4.37 12.57 -21.76
C TYR A 529 -5.61 11.72 -22.01
N ALA A 530 -6.46 11.50 -21.00
CA ALA A 530 -7.66 10.66 -21.04
C ALA A 530 -7.40 9.27 -21.65
N LEU A 531 -6.30 8.63 -21.20
CA LEU A 531 -5.90 7.29 -21.62
C LEU A 531 -6.72 6.23 -20.91
N ARG A 532 -6.91 5.08 -21.58
CA ARG A 532 -7.45 3.87 -20.94
C ARG A 532 -6.45 3.30 -19.96
N ALA A 533 -5.18 3.19 -20.38
CA ALA A 533 -4.09 2.77 -19.53
C ALA A 533 -2.71 3.29 -19.98
N VAL A 534 -1.77 3.29 -19.04
CA VAL A 534 -0.36 3.59 -19.27
C VAL A 534 0.52 2.67 -18.42
N SER A 535 1.63 2.21 -18.98
CA SER A 535 2.62 1.39 -18.28
C SER A 535 4.02 1.95 -18.49
N LEU A 536 4.87 1.86 -17.47
CA LEU A 536 6.30 2.00 -17.61
C LEU A 536 6.92 0.60 -17.63
N VAL A 537 7.64 0.28 -18.71
CA VAL A 537 8.34 -1.00 -18.88
C VAL A 537 9.83 -0.75 -18.87
N ARG A 538 10.60 -1.56 -18.14
CA ARG A 538 12.07 -1.54 -18.15
C ARG A 538 12.58 -2.94 -18.42
N ALA A 539 13.48 -3.09 -19.39
CA ALA A 539 14.05 -4.39 -19.77
C ALA A 539 13.00 -5.51 -20.03
N GLY A 540 11.81 -5.16 -20.54
CA GLY A 540 10.73 -6.11 -20.84
C GLY A 540 9.81 -6.45 -19.66
N ALA A 541 10.06 -5.92 -18.46
CA ALA A 541 9.18 -6.08 -17.30
C ALA A 541 8.42 -4.77 -17.01
N VAL A 542 7.14 -4.88 -16.65
CA VAL A 542 6.33 -3.72 -16.22
C VAL A 542 6.79 -3.30 -14.83
N VAL A 543 7.28 -2.07 -14.71
CA VAL A 543 7.73 -1.48 -13.44
C VAL A 543 6.54 -0.89 -12.68
N SER A 544 5.66 -0.16 -13.38
CA SER A 544 4.43 0.38 -12.81
C SER A 544 3.42 0.61 -13.94
N SER A 545 2.13 0.63 -13.59
CA SER A 545 1.05 0.88 -14.54
C SER A 545 -0.14 1.57 -13.90
N ALA A 546 -0.94 2.27 -14.70
CA ALA A 546 -2.16 2.93 -14.28
C ALA A 546 -3.24 2.79 -15.35
N GLY A 547 -4.42 2.26 -15.00
CA GLY A 547 -5.55 2.08 -15.93
C GLY A 547 -6.10 0.66 -15.97
N GLU A 548 -7.08 0.43 -16.84
CA GLU A 548 -7.70 -0.88 -17.07
C GLU A 548 -6.97 -1.60 -18.21
N ASP A 549 -6.55 -2.85 -17.98
CA ASP A 549 -5.79 -3.68 -18.94
C ASP A 549 -4.53 -2.98 -19.51
N PRO A 550 -3.57 -2.63 -18.63
CA PRO A 550 -2.39 -1.86 -19.02
C PRO A 550 -1.50 -2.63 -20.00
N PRO A 551 -1.02 -1.99 -21.09
CA PRO A 551 -0.18 -2.65 -22.07
C PRO A 551 1.13 -3.10 -21.43
N THR A 552 1.48 -4.38 -21.61
CA THR A 552 2.70 -4.99 -21.04
C THR A 552 3.86 -5.06 -22.03
N SER A 553 3.60 -4.81 -23.31
CA SER A 553 4.60 -4.84 -24.38
C SER A 553 4.34 -3.74 -25.41
N ALA A 554 5.40 -3.35 -26.14
CA ALA A 554 5.30 -2.38 -27.23
C ALA A 554 4.33 -2.80 -28.34
N VAL A 555 4.08 -4.11 -28.50
CA VAL A 555 3.14 -4.66 -29.49
C VAL A 555 1.68 -4.53 -29.01
N ALA A 556 1.45 -4.59 -27.71
CA ALA A 556 0.12 -4.42 -27.11
C ALA A 556 -0.26 -2.94 -26.92
N ALA A 557 0.71 -2.02 -26.96
CA ALA A 557 0.48 -0.59 -26.81
C ALA A 557 0.09 0.08 -28.14
N GLN A 558 -0.82 1.04 -28.10
CA GLN A 558 -1.13 1.87 -29.27
C GLN A 558 -0.02 2.89 -29.55
N THR A 559 0.70 3.34 -28.52
CA THR A 559 1.85 4.22 -28.66
C THR A 559 2.91 3.83 -27.64
N ALA A 560 4.14 3.64 -28.11
CA ALA A 560 5.32 3.42 -27.28
C ALA A 560 6.24 4.64 -27.40
N VAL A 561 6.70 5.14 -26.25
CA VAL A 561 7.61 6.26 -26.13
C VAL A 561 8.81 5.82 -25.30
N ASP A 562 9.97 5.73 -25.95
CA ASP A 562 11.20 5.35 -25.27
C ASP A 562 11.74 6.53 -24.45
N SER A 563 12.23 6.21 -23.25
CA SER A 563 13.02 7.13 -22.45
C SER A 563 14.36 7.39 -23.16
N PRO A 564 14.96 8.59 -23.01
CA PRO A 564 16.27 8.90 -23.59
C PRO A 564 17.41 7.98 -23.12
N ASP A 565 17.23 7.29 -22.00
CA ASP A 565 18.20 6.31 -21.47
C ASP A 565 18.19 4.97 -22.23
N GLY A 566 17.17 4.71 -23.04
CA GLY A 566 17.02 3.46 -23.79
C GLY A 566 16.71 2.22 -22.93
N GLU A 567 16.54 2.37 -21.62
CA GLU A 567 16.26 1.26 -20.70
C GLU A 567 14.78 1.13 -20.38
N SER A 568 14.06 2.26 -20.40
CA SER A 568 12.64 2.32 -20.03
C SER A 568 11.78 2.82 -21.19
N THR A 569 10.59 2.23 -21.35
CA THR A 569 9.62 2.60 -22.37
C THR A 569 8.28 2.87 -21.71
N LEU A 570 7.68 4.02 -22.04
CA LEU A 570 6.32 4.38 -21.66
C LEU A 570 5.34 3.85 -22.71
N LEU A 571 4.47 2.94 -22.30
CA LEU A 571 3.45 2.32 -23.13
C LEU A 571 2.10 2.98 -22.85
N LEU A 572 1.45 3.50 -23.89
CA LEU A 572 0.21 4.28 -23.79
C LEU A 572 -0.89 3.59 -24.58
N ASP A 573 -2.08 3.54 -23.99
CA ASP A 573 -3.26 2.96 -24.61
C ASP A 573 -4.49 3.84 -24.40
N GLY A 574 -5.11 4.30 -25.49
CA GLY A 574 -6.22 5.24 -25.46
C GLY A 574 -6.67 5.68 -26.85
N PRO A 575 -7.85 6.32 -26.99
CA PRO A 575 -8.50 6.59 -28.29
C PRO A 575 -7.78 7.62 -29.17
N ARG A 576 -6.65 8.18 -28.70
CA ARG A 576 -5.90 9.23 -29.39
C ARG A 576 -4.58 8.67 -29.90
N THR A 577 -4.35 8.80 -31.20
CA THR A 577 -3.01 8.64 -31.79
C THR A 577 -2.18 9.89 -31.51
N PHE A 578 -1.09 9.75 -30.77
CA PHE A 578 -0.18 10.87 -30.46
C PHE A 578 0.75 11.15 -31.65
N ALA A 579 0.69 12.37 -32.20
CA ALA A 579 1.54 12.78 -33.32
C ALA A 579 2.31 14.07 -33.01
N GLY A 580 3.58 14.13 -33.43
CA GLY A 580 4.39 15.35 -33.39
C GLY A 580 4.76 15.81 -31.98
N ARG A 581 4.07 16.84 -31.46
CA ARG A 581 4.47 17.60 -30.26
C ARG A 581 4.13 16.93 -28.94
N ASP A 582 2.98 16.24 -28.85
CA ASP A 582 2.59 15.50 -27.64
C ASP A 582 3.61 14.40 -27.31
N ARG A 583 4.26 13.84 -28.34
CA ARG A 583 5.33 12.86 -28.19
C ARG A 583 6.54 13.41 -27.43
N ARG A 584 6.94 14.66 -27.66
CA ARG A 584 8.08 15.29 -26.96
C ARG A 584 7.82 15.48 -25.47
N VAL A 585 6.60 15.85 -25.11
CA VAL A 585 6.20 15.97 -23.70
C VAL A 585 6.20 14.59 -23.05
N LEU A 586 5.66 13.58 -23.73
CA LEU A 586 5.66 12.19 -23.25
C LEU A 586 7.08 11.60 -23.13
N GLU A 587 8.02 11.96 -24.01
CA GLU A 587 9.45 11.60 -23.89
C GLU A 587 10.07 12.19 -22.62
N ALA A 588 9.76 13.46 -22.30
CA ALA A 588 10.21 14.08 -21.05
C ALA A 588 9.59 13.42 -19.81
N VAL A 589 8.32 13.02 -19.88
CA VAL A 589 7.65 12.26 -18.80
C VAL A 589 8.28 10.86 -18.66
N ALA A 590 8.56 10.16 -19.75
CA ALA A 590 9.24 8.87 -19.73
C ALA A 590 10.62 8.98 -19.05
N ALA A 591 11.38 10.04 -19.35
CA ALA A 591 12.66 10.32 -18.70
C ALA A 591 12.53 10.55 -17.18
N GLN A 592 11.50 11.29 -16.75
CA GLN A 592 11.21 11.53 -15.34
C GLN A 592 10.80 10.24 -14.61
N ALA A 593 9.94 9.44 -15.23
CA ALA A 593 9.51 8.16 -14.67
C ALA A 593 10.70 7.19 -14.51
N ALA A 594 11.58 7.11 -15.51
CA ALA A 594 12.80 6.32 -15.43
C ALA A 594 13.77 6.81 -14.34
N ALA A 595 13.86 8.13 -14.14
CA ALA A 595 14.67 8.70 -13.06
C ALA A 595 14.14 8.34 -11.67
N LEU A 596 12.82 8.36 -11.48
CA LEU A 596 12.19 7.93 -10.22
C LEU A 596 12.45 6.46 -9.90
N VAL A 597 12.37 5.58 -10.91
CA VAL A 597 12.71 4.15 -10.74
C VAL A 597 14.16 3.98 -10.28
N ARG A 598 15.11 4.64 -10.97
CA ARG A 598 16.53 4.58 -10.58
C ARG A 598 16.76 5.10 -9.15
N GLN A 599 16.06 6.16 -8.76
CA GLN A 599 16.16 6.69 -7.41
C GLN A 599 15.65 5.70 -6.37
N ALA A 600 14.55 5.00 -6.64
CA ALA A 600 14.01 3.96 -5.78
C ALA A 600 14.96 2.76 -5.65
N ASP A 601 15.56 2.31 -6.77
CA ASP A 601 16.56 1.24 -6.77
C ASP A 601 17.76 1.59 -5.88
N LEU A 602 18.34 2.78 -6.07
CA LEU A 602 19.48 3.27 -5.27
C LEU A 602 19.15 3.40 -3.78
N ALA A 603 17.94 3.85 -3.45
CA ALA A 603 17.48 3.91 -2.06
C ALA A 603 17.35 2.51 -1.43
N GLY A 604 16.85 1.54 -2.20
CA GLY A 604 16.76 0.14 -1.76
C GLY A 604 18.14 -0.50 -1.54
N GLU A 605 19.11 -0.21 -2.41
CA GLU A 605 20.50 -0.67 -2.25
C GLU A 605 21.17 -0.04 -1.03
N ALA A 606 21.00 1.27 -0.81
CA ALA A 606 21.53 1.97 0.35
C ALA A 606 20.96 1.40 1.67
N ALA A 607 19.65 1.17 1.74
CA ALA A 607 19.02 0.58 2.93
C ALA A 607 19.56 -0.82 3.25
N LYS A 608 19.83 -1.65 2.23
CA LYS A 608 20.48 -2.96 2.43
C LYS A 608 21.91 -2.82 2.95
N ALA A 609 22.68 -1.87 2.40
CA ALA A 609 24.04 -1.62 2.82
C ALA A 609 24.10 -1.12 4.27
N ASP A 610 23.19 -0.23 4.67
CA ASP A 610 23.09 0.28 6.04
C ASP A 610 22.72 -0.83 7.03
N GLY A 611 21.77 -1.71 6.68
CA GLY A 611 21.42 -2.87 7.50
C GLY A 611 22.60 -3.81 7.74
N LEU A 612 23.39 -4.08 6.68
CA LEU A 612 24.61 -4.89 6.79
C LEU A 612 25.69 -4.20 7.63
N ALA A 613 25.86 -2.88 7.46
CA ALA A 613 26.85 -2.11 8.21
C ALA A 613 26.52 -2.07 9.71
N GLU A 614 25.24 -1.97 10.07
CA GLU A 614 24.82 -1.97 11.47
C GLU A 614 24.99 -3.35 12.13
N ALA A 615 24.64 -4.43 11.42
CA ALA A 615 24.91 -5.78 11.89
C ALA A 615 26.42 -6.03 12.12
N ASP A 616 27.27 -5.56 11.21
CA ASP A 616 28.72 -5.70 11.35
C ASP A 616 29.31 -4.84 12.49
N ARG A 617 28.77 -3.62 12.71
CA ARG A 617 29.12 -2.80 13.87
C ARG A 617 28.77 -3.49 15.18
N LEU A 618 27.55 -4.02 15.31
CA LEU A 618 27.12 -4.76 16.50
C LEU A 618 28.00 -5.97 16.75
N ARG A 619 28.30 -6.76 15.70
CA ARG A 619 29.23 -7.90 15.77
C ARG A 619 30.62 -7.50 16.27
N ARG A 620 31.17 -6.38 15.76
CA ARG A 620 32.48 -5.86 16.20
C ARG A 620 32.47 -5.38 17.64
N ALA A 621 31.42 -4.69 18.06
CA ALA A 621 31.26 -4.25 19.45
C ALA A 621 31.21 -5.45 20.42
N LEU A 622 30.45 -6.49 20.08
CA LEU A 622 30.35 -7.72 20.87
C LEU A 622 31.71 -8.44 20.97
N LEU A 623 32.41 -8.64 19.85
CA LEU A 623 33.72 -9.29 19.85
C LEU A 623 34.76 -8.50 20.67
N SER A 624 34.70 -7.16 20.62
CA SER A 624 35.58 -6.30 21.41
C SER A 624 35.31 -6.42 22.91
N ALA A 625 34.04 -6.45 23.32
CA ALA A 625 33.66 -6.59 24.73
C ALA A 625 34.10 -7.95 25.30
N VAL A 626 33.83 -9.05 24.58
CA VAL A 626 34.26 -10.40 24.99
C VAL A 626 35.78 -10.49 25.07
N SER A 627 36.51 -9.91 24.12
CA SER A 627 37.97 -9.93 24.11
C SER A 627 38.58 -9.19 25.30
N HIS A 628 37.98 -8.06 25.70
CA HIS A 628 38.43 -7.29 26.86
C HIS A 628 38.27 -8.11 28.15
N ASP A 629 37.11 -8.71 28.36
CA ASP A 629 36.78 -9.40 29.61
C ASP A 629 37.53 -10.73 29.76
N LEU A 630 37.97 -11.36 28.66
CA LEU A 630 38.91 -12.49 28.68
C LEU A 630 40.37 -12.05 28.96
N ARG A 631 40.78 -10.87 28.49
CA ARG A 631 42.17 -10.39 28.61
C ARG A 631 42.54 -10.07 30.07
N THR A 632 41.60 -9.52 30.85
CA THR A 632 41.84 -9.12 32.25
C THR A 632 42.30 -10.27 33.16
N PRO A 633 41.55 -11.37 33.33
CA PRO A 633 41.99 -12.49 34.15
C PRO A 633 43.22 -13.20 33.57
N LEU A 634 43.35 -13.28 32.23
CA LEU A 634 44.53 -13.84 31.60
C LEU A 634 45.81 -13.03 31.91
N ALA A 635 45.69 -11.69 31.96
CA ALA A 635 46.79 -10.81 32.34
C ALA A 635 47.16 -10.99 33.82
N ALA A 636 46.18 -11.16 34.72
CA ALA A 636 46.41 -11.43 36.14
C ALA A 636 47.17 -12.76 36.34
N VAL A 637 46.71 -13.85 35.71
CA VAL A 637 47.43 -15.14 35.71
C VAL A 637 48.85 -14.96 35.18
N LYS A 638 49.01 -14.27 34.05
CA LYS A 638 50.32 -14.07 33.44
C LYS A 638 51.25 -13.28 34.37
N ALA A 639 50.76 -12.22 35.00
CA ALA A 639 51.53 -11.40 35.93
C ALA A 639 51.97 -12.22 37.15
N ALA A 640 51.05 -12.93 37.81
CA ALA A 640 51.36 -13.76 38.97
C ALA A 640 52.34 -14.89 38.66
N VAL A 641 52.16 -15.61 37.54
CA VAL A 641 53.11 -16.64 37.08
C VAL A 641 54.47 -16.04 36.74
N SER A 642 54.52 -14.83 36.17
CA SER A 642 55.78 -14.19 35.81
C SER A 642 56.53 -13.72 37.07
N SER A 643 55.82 -13.21 38.07
CA SER A 643 56.37 -12.86 39.39
C SER A 643 56.96 -14.09 40.09
N LEU A 644 56.20 -15.20 40.18
CA LEU A 644 56.67 -16.45 40.79
C LEU A 644 57.88 -17.08 40.07
N ARG A 645 58.11 -16.73 38.79
CA ARG A 645 59.24 -17.22 38.00
C ARG A 645 60.46 -16.29 38.03
N SER A 646 60.32 -15.05 38.50
CA SER A 646 61.45 -14.11 38.59
C SER A 646 62.44 -14.59 39.64
N GLN A 647 63.73 -14.51 39.34
CA GLN A 647 64.81 -14.81 40.28
C GLN A 647 65.32 -13.55 41.00
N ASP A 648 64.75 -12.38 40.67
CA ASP A 648 65.22 -11.08 41.15
C ASP A 648 64.52 -10.64 42.45
N VAL A 649 63.51 -11.39 42.91
CA VAL A 649 62.68 -11.09 44.08
C VAL A 649 62.54 -12.34 44.96
N GLU A 650 62.93 -12.24 46.23
CA GLU A 650 62.63 -13.26 47.24
C GLU A 650 61.23 -13.01 47.79
N PHE A 651 60.30 -13.93 47.52
CA PHE A 651 58.94 -13.88 48.05
C PHE A 651 58.85 -14.61 49.38
N SER A 652 58.07 -14.07 50.31
CA SER A 652 57.71 -14.81 51.52
C SER A 652 56.78 -15.98 51.16
N PRO A 653 56.66 -17.01 52.02
CA PRO A 653 55.68 -18.09 51.83
C PRO A 653 54.24 -17.57 51.71
N GLU A 654 53.94 -16.43 52.33
CA GLU A 654 52.64 -15.77 52.31
C GLU A 654 52.38 -15.12 50.94
N ASP A 655 53.37 -14.40 50.38
CA ASP A 655 53.26 -13.78 49.04
C ASP A 655 53.13 -14.85 47.94
N VAL A 656 53.84 -15.98 48.09
CA VAL A 656 53.71 -17.11 47.15
C VAL A 656 52.30 -17.68 47.19
N ALA A 657 51.72 -17.83 48.38
CA ALA A 657 50.35 -18.30 48.53
C ALA A 657 49.34 -17.32 47.92
N GLU A 658 49.53 -16.01 48.08
CA GLU A 658 48.67 -14.97 47.48
C GLU A 658 48.74 -14.97 45.96
N LEU A 659 49.94 -15.10 45.37
CA LEU A 659 50.12 -15.19 43.92
C LEU A 659 49.50 -16.46 43.35
N LEU A 660 49.61 -17.60 44.03
CA LEU A 660 48.97 -18.85 43.63
C LEU A 660 47.43 -18.75 43.73
N ALA A 661 46.91 -18.15 44.79
CA ALA A 661 45.47 -17.90 44.94
C ALA A 661 44.94 -16.98 43.81
N THR A 662 45.70 -15.94 43.45
CA THR A 662 45.36 -15.04 42.33
C THR A 662 45.27 -15.80 40.99
N ILE A 663 46.18 -16.76 40.76
CA ILE A 663 46.17 -17.60 39.56
C ILE A 663 44.91 -18.48 39.53
N GLU A 664 44.60 -19.15 40.64
CA GLU A 664 43.45 -20.03 40.77
C GLU A 664 42.13 -19.25 40.55
N GLU A 665 41.95 -18.13 41.25
CA GLU A 665 40.76 -17.29 41.13
C GLU A 665 40.56 -16.75 39.70
N SER A 666 41.66 -16.29 39.07
CA SER A 666 41.59 -15.78 37.69
C SER A 666 41.31 -16.89 36.66
N ALA A 667 41.79 -18.12 36.89
CA ALA A 667 41.52 -19.27 36.03
C ALA A 667 40.07 -19.77 36.17
N ASP A 668 39.54 -19.77 37.39
CA ASP A 668 38.14 -20.08 37.66
C ASP A 668 37.22 -19.03 37.03
N GLN A 669 37.58 -17.75 37.13
CA GLN A 669 36.87 -16.66 36.47
C GLN A 669 36.82 -16.83 34.95
N LEU A 670 37.94 -17.20 34.31
CA LEU A 670 38.00 -17.51 32.87
C LEU A 670 37.09 -18.70 32.51
N THR A 671 37.10 -19.75 33.33
CA THR A 671 36.27 -20.94 33.11
C THR A 671 34.79 -20.60 33.17
N ALA A 672 34.38 -19.79 34.15
CA ALA A 672 33.00 -19.31 34.28
C ALA A 672 32.59 -18.42 33.09
N LEU A 673 33.47 -17.51 32.64
CA LEU A 673 33.25 -16.66 31.47
C LEU A 673 33.01 -17.46 30.19
N VAL A 674 33.88 -18.44 29.92
CA VAL A 674 33.75 -19.32 28.74
C VAL A 674 32.49 -20.18 28.85
N GLY A 675 32.18 -20.70 30.05
CA GLY A 675 30.95 -21.45 30.31
C GLY A 675 29.70 -20.64 29.95
N ASN A 676 29.60 -19.41 30.46
CA ASN A 676 28.47 -18.51 30.19
C ASN A 676 28.36 -18.14 28.71
N LEU A 677 29.48 -17.96 27.99
CA LEU A 677 29.48 -17.69 26.55
C LEU A 677 28.95 -18.89 25.74
N LEU A 678 29.39 -20.11 26.09
CA LEU A 678 28.92 -21.34 25.44
C LEU A 678 27.44 -21.60 25.72
N ASP A 679 27.00 -21.35 26.95
CA ASP A 679 25.59 -21.49 27.34
C ASP A 679 24.70 -20.48 26.60
N SER A 680 25.12 -19.21 26.49
CA SER A 680 24.45 -18.18 25.70
C SER A 680 24.37 -18.54 24.21
N SER A 681 25.47 -19.06 23.64
CA SER A 681 25.49 -19.51 22.24
C SER A 681 24.56 -20.70 21.99
N ARG A 682 24.47 -21.66 22.92
CA ARG A 682 23.57 -22.81 22.83
C ARG A 682 22.10 -22.40 22.95
N LEU A 683 21.79 -21.43 23.81
CA LEU A 683 20.47 -20.83 23.95
C LEU A 683 20.04 -20.10 22.66
N ALA A 684 20.90 -19.24 22.12
CA ALA A 684 20.62 -18.49 20.89
C ALA A 684 20.41 -19.41 19.66
N ALA A 685 21.09 -20.56 19.63
CA ALA A 685 20.94 -21.56 18.57
C ALA A 685 19.73 -22.50 18.78
N GLY A 686 19.02 -22.41 19.92
CA GLY A 686 17.87 -23.26 20.23
C GLY A 686 18.22 -24.74 20.45
N VAL A 687 19.47 -25.08 20.76
CA VAL A 687 19.97 -26.47 20.80
C VAL A 687 19.79 -27.13 22.18
N ILE A 688 19.19 -26.45 23.15
CA ILE A 688 19.01 -26.96 24.52
C ILE A 688 17.69 -27.74 24.62
N ALA A 689 17.80 -29.05 24.85
CA ALA A 689 16.67 -29.94 25.14
C ALA A 689 16.69 -30.36 26.62
N PRO A 690 15.89 -29.74 27.50
CA PRO A 690 15.91 -30.02 28.94
C PRO A 690 15.29 -31.38 29.28
N GLN A 691 15.96 -32.15 30.13
CA GLN A 691 15.43 -33.40 30.67
C GLN A 691 14.58 -33.12 31.91
N ARG A 692 13.33 -32.72 31.70
CA ARG A 692 12.39 -32.39 32.78
C ARG A 692 12.07 -33.62 33.62
N LYS A 693 12.56 -33.65 34.86
CA LYS A 693 12.33 -34.71 35.85
C LYS A 693 11.91 -34.08 37.17
N ARG A 694 11.43 -34.90 38.10
CA ARG A 694 11.22 -34.47 39.48
C ARG A 694 12.56 -34.22 40.13
N VAL A 695 12.78 -32.99 40.59
CA VAL A 695 14.03 -32.51 41.18
C VAL A 695 13.71 -31.87 42.53
N TYR A 696 14.54 -32.15 43.55
CA TYR A 696 14.34 -31.57 44.87
C TYR A 696 15.08 -30.24 45.02
N VAL A 697 14.38 -29.16 45.38
CA VAL A 697 14.96 -27.81 45.48
C VAL A 697 16.13 -27.77 46.45
N ASP A 698 16.00 -28.44 47.59
CA ASP A 698 17.05 -28.53 48.61
C ASP A 698 18.34 -29.20 48.08
N GLU A 699 18.20 -30.29 47.31
CA GLU A 699 19.33 -30.98 46.69
C GLU A 699 20.07 -30.07 45.71
N VAL A 700 19.32 -29.33 44.89
CA VAL A 700 19.92 -28.44 43.87
C VAL A 700 20.54 -27.21 44.50
N ALA A 701 19.88 -26.60 45.49
CA ALA A 701 20.41 -25.46 46.22
C ALA A 701 21.74 -25.84 46.91
N HIS A 702 21.80 -27.01 47.56
CA HIS A 702 23.05 -27.49 48.14
C HIS A 702 24.15 -27.76 47.10
N ARG A 703 23.81 -28.32 45.93
CA ARG A 703 24.79 -28.50 44.83
C ARG A 703 25.31 -27.18 44.30
N ALA A 704 24.43 -26.21 44.08
CA ALA A 704 24.81 -24.86 43.68
C ALA A 704 25.73 -24.21 44.72
N ILE A 705 25.45 -24.37 46.02
CA ILE A 705 26.31 -23.86 47.10
C ILE A 705 27.67 -24.56 47.14
N LEU A 706 27.74 -25.86 46.86
CA LEU A 706 29.00 -26.60 46.81
C LEU A 706 29.95 -26.10 45.72
N SER A 707 29.41 -25.56 44.62
CA SER A 707 30.24 -24.93 43.58
C SER A 707 30.84 -23.57 43.97
N LEU A 708 30.43 -22.98 45.11
CA LEU A 708 30.93 -21.69 45.60
C LEU A 708 32.15 -21.87 46.53
N PRO A 709 33.01 -20.83 46.68
CA PRO A 709 34.12 -20.83 47.64
C PRO A 709 33.66 -21.05 49.08
N ALA A 710 34.47 -21.73 49.90
CA ALA A 710 34.09 -22.11 51.26
C ALA A 710 33.73 -20.92 52.19
N SER A 711 34.32 -19.75 51.95
CA SER A 711 34.01 -18.49 52.64
C SER A 711 32.61 -17.97 52.32
N ALA A 712 32.17 -18.10 51.07
CA ALA A 712 30.86 -17.67 50.59
C ALA A 712 29.72 -18.58 51.07
N ARG A 713 29.98 -19.89 51.23
CA ARG A 713 28.96 -20.88 51.65
C ARG A 713 28.30 -20.55 52.98
N LYS A 714 29.05 -19.99 53.94
CA LYS A 714 28.55 -19.66 55.29
C LYS A 714 27.48 -18.56 55.29
N ARG A 715 27.35 -17.82 54.19
CA ARG A 715 26.43 -16.69 54.04
C ARG A 715 25.15 -17.05 53.31
N VAL A 716 25.03 -18.29 52.82
CA VAL A 716 23.83 -18.75 52.11
C VAL A 716 22.99 -19.60 53.06
N GLN A 717 21.75 -19.18 53.30
CA GLN A 717 20.78 -19.94 54.09
C GLN A 717 19.69 -20.49 53.16
N VAL A 718 19.47 -21.80 53.21
CA VAL A 718 18.44 -22.48 52.40
C VAL A 718 17.30 -22.88 53.32
N THR A 719 16.10 -22.37 53.06
CA THR A 719 14.89 -22.68 53.84
C THR A 719 13.74 -22.99 52.87
N PRO A 720 13.67 -24.22 52.32
CA PRO A 720 12.67 -24.55 51.31
C PRO A 720 11.37 -25.02 51.99
N ASP A 721 10.26 -24.31 51.77
CA ASP A 721 8.93 -24.75 52.23
C ASP A 721 8.31 -25.81 51.30
N VAL A 722 8.72 -25.80 50.02
CA VAL A 722 8.29 -26.76 48.99
C VAL A 722 9.49 -27.45 48.37
N ASN A 723 9.56 -28.76 48.53
CA ASN A 723 10.80 -29.48 48.22
C ASN A 723 10.95 -29.98 46.79
N ALA A 724 9.95 -29.97 45.91
CA ALA A 724 10.06 -30.64 44.60
C ALA A 724 9.45 -29.87 43.41
N VAL A 725 10.22 -29.77 42.33
CA VAL A 725 9.86 -29.11 41.06
C VAL A 725 10.06 -30.04 39.86
N ILE A 726 9.42 -29.73 38.73
CA ILE A 726 9.71 -30.36 37.43
C ILE A 726 10.73 -29.49 36.70
N ALA A 727 11.97 -29.96 36.66
CA ALA A 727 13.08 -29.22 36.06
C ALA A 727 14.14 -30.17 35.49
N ASP A 728 15.07 -29.63 34.71
CA ASP A 728 16.33 -30.31 34.44
C ASP A 728 17.29 -30.02 35.60
N LEU A 729 17.86 -31.08 36.19
CA LEU A 729 18.73 -30.98 37.36
C LEU A 729 19.94 -30.07 37.10
N GLY A 730 20.61 -30.24 35.96
CA GLY A 730 21.83 -29.50 35.63
C GLY A 730 21.55 -28.05 35.24
N LEU A 731 20.44 -27.80 34.53
CA LEU A 731 20.06 -26.42 34.19
C LEU A 731 19.60 -25.64 35.43
N LEU A 732 18.83 -26.27 36.32
CA LEU A 732 18.40 -25.62 37.57
C LEU A 732 19.58 -25.34 38.51
N GLU A 733 20.54 -26.27 38.60
CA GLU A 733 21.78 -26.06 39.36
C GLU A 733 22.53 -24.82 38.87
N ARG A 734 22.67 -24.68 37.54
CA ARG A 734 23.30 -23.51 36.91
C ARG A 734 22.52 -22.22 37.13
N VAL A 735 21.18 -22.27 37.07
CA VAL A 735 20.33 -21.11 37.37
C VAL A 735 20.56 -20.63 38.80
N LEU A 736 20.49 -21.54 39.78
CA LEU A 736 20.69 -21.18 41.20
C LEU A 736 22.13 -20.73 41.49
N ALA A 737 23.14 -21.41 40.92
CA ALA A 737 24.53 -21.00 41.08
C ALA A 737 24.77 -19.57 40.56
N ASN A 738 24.24 -19.24 39.38
CA ASN A 738 24.35 -17.89 38.82
C ASN A 738 23.60 -16.84 39.65
N LEU A 739 22.41 -17.15 40.15
CA LEU A 739 21.64 -16.23 41.00
C LEU A 739 22.32 -15.98 42.36
N ILE A 740 22.85 -17.03 42.99
CA ILE A 740 23.53 -16.95 44.28
C ILE A 740 24.89 -16.24 44.13
N ASP A 741 25.67 -16.52 43.08
CA ASP A 741 26.92 -15.81 42.79
C ASP A 741 26.65 -14.32 42.56
N ASN A 742 25.58 -13.99 41.83
CA ASN A 742 25.16 -12.61 41.62
C ASN A 742 24.81 -11.93 42.94
N ALA A 743 24.00 -12.56 43.79
CA ALA A 743 23.64 -12.04 45.11
C ALA A 743 24.88 -11.79 46.00
N LEU A 744 25.82 -12.73 46.03
CA LEU A 744 27.05 -12.61 46.82
C LEU A 744 27.99 -11.51 46.31
N ARG A 745 28.05 -11.30 44.99
CA ARG A 745 28.89 -10.28 44.35
C ARG A 745 28.35 -8.86 44.56
N TYR A 746 27.05 -8.65 44.40
CA TYR A 746 26.44 -7.32 44.51
C TYR A 746 26.01 -6.95 45.95
N ALA A 747 25.92 -7.94 46.85
CA ALA A 747 25.63 -7.71 48.26
C ALA A 747 26.71 -8.39 49.15
N PRO A 748 27.97 -7.89 49.13
CA PRO A 748 29.11 -8.54 49.79
C PRO A 748 29.01 -8.61 51.32
N ASP A 749 28.17 -7.79 51.96
CA ASP A 749 27.97 -7.79 53.41
C ASP A 749 26.62 -8.41 53.83
N SER A 750 25.83 -8.90 52.87
CA SER A 750 24.49 -9.42 53.13
C SER A 750 24.46 -10.94 53.29
N GLN A 751 23.49 -11.46 54.04
CA GLN A 751 23.16 -12.87 54.04
C GLN A 751 22.23 -13.16 52.85
N VAL A 752 22.56 -14.18 52.05
CA VAL A 752 21.75 -14.59 50.89
C VAL A 752 20.81 -15.69 51.34
N THR A 753 19.51 -15.50 51.09
CA THR A 753 18.49 -16.49 51.46
C THR A 753 17.90 -17.13 50.21
N VAL A 754 17.86 -18.46 50.19
CA VAL A 754 17.16 -19.24 49.16
C VAL A 754 15.92 -19.85 49.81
N HIS A 755 14.75 -19.43 49.35
CA HIS A 755 13.46 -19.88 49.84
C HIS A 755 12.63 -20.40 48.66
N SER A 756 11.72 -21.33 48.92
CA SER A 756 10.79 -21.82 47.90
C SER A 756 9.39 -22.00 48.43
N GLU A 757 8.41 -21.38 47.78
CA GLU A 757 6.99 -21.45 48.12
C GLU A 757 6.14 -21.98 46.97
N ARG A 758 4.91 -22.39 47.27
CA ARG A 758 3.92 -22.80 46.26
C ARG A 758 2.98 -21.64 46.01
N GLU A 759 2.91 -21.20 44.76
CA GLU A 759 2.01 -20.14 44.33
C GLU A 759 1.29 -20.57 43.05
N GLU A 760 -0.05 -20.52 43.03
CA GLU A 760 -0.89 -20.82 41.86
C GLU A 760 -0.61 -22.16 41.12
N GLY A 761 -0.09 -23.18 41.81
CA GLY A 761 0.23 -24.49 41.21
C GLY A 761 1.63 -24.58 40.61
N GLU A 762 2.45 -23.55 40.78
CA GLU A 762 3.89 -23.52 40.53
C GLU A 762 4.67 -23.42 41.84
N VAL A 763 5.97 -23.68 41.74
CA VAL A 763 6.92 -23.43 42.82
C VAL A 763 7.76 -22.23 42.45
N VAL A 764 7.77 -21.25 43.34
CA VAL A 764 8.57 -20.03 43.21
C VAL A 764 9.81 -20.20 44.06
N ILE A 765 10.98 -20.25 43.42
CA ILE A 765 12.28 -20.27 44.11
C ILE A 765 12.80 -18.84 44.15
N SER A 766 12.86 -18.26 45.35
CA SER A 766 13.30 -16.89 45.61
C SER A 766 14.73 -16.88 46.13
N VAL A 767 15.62 -16.16 45.44
CA VAL A 767 16.97 -15.82 45.92
C VAL A 767 16.94 -14.36 46.35
N VAL A 768 17.14 -14.13 47.64
CA VAL A 768 17.00 -12.82 48.30
C VAL A 768 18.35 -12.35 48.82
N ASP A 769 18.71 -11.11 48.48
CA ASP A 769 19.80 -10.36 49.09
C ASP A 769 19.31 -8.99 49.59
N HIS A 770 20.06 -8.41 50.52
CA HIS A 770 19.84 -7.05 51.05
C HIS A 770 20.94 -6.07 50.59
N GLY A 771 21.35 -6.17 49.32
CA GLY A 771 22.29 -5.23 48.69
C GLY A 771 21.64 -3.93 48.21
N PRO A 772 22.26 -3.21 47.26
CA PRO A 772 21.75 -1.94 46.73
C PRO A 772 20.42 -2.07 45.95
N GLY A 773 20.05 -3.30 45.56
CA GLY A 773 18.82 -3.60 44.82
C GLY A 773 18.85 -3.21 43.35
N ILE A 774 17.76 -3.52 42.64
CA ILE A 774 17.59 -3.20 41.20
C ILE A 774 16.46 -2.17 41.07
N ARG A 775 16.76 -1.02 40.45
CA ARG A 775 15.76 0.02 40.20
C ARG A 775 14.67 -0.47 39.26
N SER A 776 13.44 0.00 39.45
CA SER A 776 12.27 -0.41 38.68
C SER A 776 12.41 -0.17 37.17
N ASP A 777 13.07 0.91 36.75
CA ASP A 777 13.36 1.25 35.35
C ASP A 777 14.43 0.36 34.69
N GLN A 778 15.07 -0.50 35.47
CA GLN A 778 16.19 -1.34 35.06
C GLN A 778 15.91 -2.84 35.19
N ARG A 779 14.76 -3.25 35.75
CA ARG A 779 14.42 -4.67 36.02
C ARG A 779 14.36 -5.52 34.74
N GLU A 780 13.74 -5.02 33.67
CA GLU A 780 13.66 -5.75 32.39
C GLU A 780 15.02 -5.78 31.68
N ARG A 781 15.75 -4.65 31.70
CA ARG A 781 17.07 -4.51 31.07
C ARG A 781 18.15 -5.35 31.74
N ALA A 782 17.96 -5.72 33.02
CA ALA A 782 18.88 -6.59 33.75
C ALA A 782 18.97 -8.01 33.14
N PHE A 783 17.96 -8.45 32.39
CA PHE A 783 17.94 -9.75 31.72
C PHE A 783 18.37 -9.70 30.25
N GLU A 784 18.64 -8.51 29.69
CA GLU A 784 19.17 -8.38 28.33
C GLU A 784 20.60 -8.92 28.27
N ALA A 785 20.92 -9.71 27.23
CA ALA A 785 22.28 -10.16 27.00
C ALA A 785 23.22 -8.96 26.84
N PHE A 786 24.32 -8.94 27.59
CA PHE A 786 25.28 -7.82 27.64
C PHE A 786 24.73 -6.54 28.29
N GLY A 787 23.55 -6.59 28.91
CA GLY A 787 22.98 -5.50 29.69
C GLY A 787 23.82 -5.23 30.94
N ARG A 788 24.48 -4.06 31.00
CA ARG A 788 25.16 -3.59 32.22
C ARG A 788 24.29 -2.55 32.92
N LEU A 789 24.07 -2.73 34.22
CA LEU A 789 23.44 -1.74 35.08
C LEU A 789 24.51 -0.72 35.48
N HIS A 790 24.47 0.48 34.91
CA HIS A 790 25.30 1.58 35.40
C HIS A 790 24.77 2.01 36.77
N ALA A 791 25.56 1.76 37.82
CA ALA A 791 25.33 2.37 39.12
C ALA A 791 25.39 3.89 38.95
N ALA A 792 24.28 4.58 39.27
CA ALA A 792 24.27 6.02 39.31
C ALA A 792 25.28 6.49 40.36
N SER A 793 26.15 7.41 39.95
CA SER A 793 27.09 8.18 40.76
C SER A 793 26.63 8.39 42.20
N SER A 794 27.28 7.74 43.16
CA SER A 794 27.37 8.26 44.51
C SER A 794 28.08 9.62 44.44
N SER A 795 27.45 10.64 45.01
CA SER A 795 27.94 12.02 45.05
C SER A 795 29.10 12.24 46.02
N ASP A 796 29.97 11.26 46.19
CA ASP A 796 31.24 11.40 46.90
C ASP A 796 32.36 11.03 45.95
N GLY A 797 33.12 12.06 45.53
CA GLY A 797 34.21 11.98 44.56
C GLY A 797 35.42 11.21 45.07
N ARG A 798 35.25 9.93 45.38
CA ARG A 798 36.31 8.95 45.50
C ARG A 798 36.07 7.91 44.42
N GLY A 799 36.76 8.09 43.29
CA GLY A 799 36.68 7.17 42.16
C GLY A 799 37.03 5.77 42.61
N ASP A 800 36.04 4.89 42.62
CA ASP A 800 36.25 3.49 42.91
C ASP A 800 36.55 2.74 41.61
N ARG A 801 37.61 1.94 41.67
CA ARG A 801 38.26 1.27 40.55
C ARG A 801 37.68 -0.12 40.31
N ASP A 802 36.41 -0.33 40.54
CA ASP A 802 35.82 -1.67 40.39
C ASP A 802 35.25 -1.88 38.99
N ASN A 803 36.18 -2.04 38.05
CA ASN A 803 35.97 -2.59 36.71
C ASN A 803 35.71 -4.12 36.72
N THR A 804 35.41 -4.71 37.89
CA THR A 804 35.29 -6.16 38.18
C THR A 804 33.89 -6.74 37.96
N VAL A 805 32.99 -5.98 37.34
CA VAL A 805 31.59 -6.36 37.14
C VAL A 805 31.42 -6.99 35.76
N GLY A 806 31.03 -8.28 35.72
CA GLY A 806 31.15 -9.18 34.56
C GLY A 806 30.34 -8.83 33.29
N VAL A 807 30.35 -9.74 32.31
CA VAL A 807 29.87 -9.56 30.91
C VAL A 807 28.37 -9.24 30.77
N GLY A 808 27.59 -9.23 31.86
CA GLY A 808 26.13 -9.08 31.79
C GLY A 808 25.42 -10.25 31.12
N LEU A 809 26.06 -11.43 31.09
CA LEU A 809 25.50 -12.65 30.49
C LEU A 809 24.75 -13.51 31.52
N GLY A 810 25.09 -13.44 32.80
CA GLY A 810 24.58 -14.34 33.84
C GLY A 810 23.04 -14.35 33.94
N LEU A 811 22.42 -13.18 34.09
CA LEU A 811 20.95 -13.08 34.20
C LEU A 811 20.23 -13.43 32.89
N SER A 812 20.82 -13.12 31.73
CA SER A 812 20.26 -13.51 30.42
C SER A 812 20.25 -15.05 30.24
N VAL A 813 21.30 -15.73 30.71
CA VAL A 813 21.40 -17.20 30.70
C VAL A 813 20.42 -17.82 31.70
N VAL A 814 20.27 -17.23 32.89
CA VAL A 814 19.27 -17.65 33.89
C VAL A 814 17.86 -17.61 33.31
N ARG A 815 17.49 -16.50 32.65
CA ARG A 815 16.19 -16.36 31.98
C ARG A 815 16.01 -17.42 30.89
N GLY A 816 16.99 -17.57 30.00
CA GLY A 816 16.90 -18.55 28.91
C GLY A 816 16.80 -20.01 29.39
N PHE A 817 17.49 -20.38 30.47
CA PHE A 817 17.35 -21.73 31.06
C PHE A 817 16.02 -21.95 31.76
N ALA A 818 15.50 -20.94 32.48
CA ALA A 818 14.17 -21.04 33.10
C ALA A 818 13.07 -21.16 32.04
N GLU A 819 13.11 -20.34 30.99
CA GLU A 819 12.18 -20.40 29.85
C GLU A 819 12.28 -21.76 29.13
N ALA A 820 13.48 -22.28 28.90
CA ALA A 820 13.67 -23.62 28.33
C ALA A 820 13.00 -24.71 29.19
N MET A 821 13.06 -24.59 30.53
CA MET A 821 12.40 -25.52 31.46
C MET A 821 10.88 -25.32 31.55
N GLY A 822 10.31 -24.33 30.86
CA GLY A 822 8.87 -24.00 30.89
C GLY A 822 8.48 -23.15 32.09
N GLY A 823 9.42 -22.39 32.63
CA GLY A 823 9.26 -21.45 33.73
C GLY A 823 9.57 -20.02 33.33
N GLN A 824 9.60 -19.11 34.30
CA GLN A 824 9.93 -17.69 34.09
C GLN A 824 10.81 -17.15 35.23
N VAL A 825 11.51 -16.05 35.00
CA VAL A 825 12.32 -15.36 36.01
C VAL A 825 11.88 -13.91 36.11
N VAL A 826 11.66 -13.43 37.33
CA VAL A 826 11.24 -12.05 37.61
C VAL A 826 12.04 -11.44 38.76
N VAL A 827 12.16 -10.12 38.75
CA VAL A 827 12.69 -9.34 39.88
C VAL A 827 11.51 -8.85 40.71
N ALA A 828 11.35 -9.41 41.90
CA ALA A 828 10.33 -9.00 42.86
C ALA A 828 10.83 -7.87 43.77
N GLU A 829 9.91 -7.20 44.45
CA GLU A 829 10.27 -6.20 45.46
C GLU A 829 10.69 -6.89 46.75
N THR A 830 11.86 -6.52 47.28
CA THR A 830 12.36 -7.02 48.56
C THR A 830 11.84 -6.16 49.71
N PRO A 831 11.03 -6.69 50.64
CA PRO A 831 10.68 -5.97 51.86
C PRO A 831 11.95 -5.65 52.67
N GLY A 832 12.20 -4.37 52.95
CA GLY A 832 13.39 -3.93 53.68
C GLY A 832 14.59 -3.52 52.81
N GLY A 833 14.45 -3.54 51.47
CA GLY A 833 15.52 -3.17 50.53
C GLY A 833 16.39 -4.36 50.11
N GLY A 834 16.99 -4.28 48.91
CA GLY A 834 17.74 -5.39 48.29
C GLY A 834 17.18 -5.83 46.95
N ALA A 835 17.58 -7.01 46.48
CA ALA A 835 17.03 -7.64 45.29
C ALA A 835 16.47 -9.04 45.60
N THR A 836 15.29 -9.33 45.05
CA THR A 836 14.67 -10.66 45.11
C THR A 836 14.49 -11.16 43.69
N LEU A 837 15.22 -12.21 43.34
CA LEU A 837 15.10 -12.88 42.04
C LEU A 837 14.27 -14.15 42.23
N GLN A 838 13.14 -14.23 41.53
CA GLN A 838 12.21 -15.33 41.64
C GLN A 838 12.23 -16.17 40.36
N VAL A 839 12.44 -17.47 40.50
CA VAL A 839 12.36 -18.47 39.42
C VAL A 839 11.09 -19.28 39.61
N TRP A 840 10.18 -19.17 38.66
CA TRP A 840 8.90 -19.86 38.66
C TRP A 840 9.03 -21.14 37.87
N LEU A 841 8.75 -22.29 38.48
CA LEU A 841 8.83 -23.59 37.83
C LEU A 841 7.58 -24.44 38.09
N PRO A 842 7.24 -25.36 37.18
CA PRO A 842 6.10 -26.24 37.40
C PRO A 842 6.30 -27.16 38.60
N ASP A 843 5.26 -27.30 39.42
CA ASP A 843 5.30 -28.09 40.64
C ASP A 843 5.24 -29.60 40.37
N ALA A 844 6.05 -30.38 41.09
CA ALA A 844 6.15 -31.83 40.89
C ALA A 844 4.94 -32.63 41.42
N ASN A 845 4.12 -32.04 42.30
CA ASN A 845 2.93 -32.68 42.88
C ASN A 845 1.63 -32.27 42.16
N THR A 846 1.70 -31.37 41.18
CA THR A 846 0.54 -31.02 40.37
C THR A 846 0.18 -32.22 39.47
N PRO A 847 -1.05 -32.77 39.54
CA PRO A 847 -1.40 -33.97 38.79
C PRO A 847 -1.17 -33.80 37.29
N LYS A 848 -0.64 -34.84 36.63
CA LYS A 848 -0.21 -34.90 35.20
C LYS A 848 -1.17 -34.28 34.18
N ARG A 849 -2.44 -34.03 34.53
CA ARG A 849 -3.44 -33.33 33.70
C ARG A 849 -3.19 -31.83 33.52
N GLN A 850 -2.39 -31.16 34.37
CA GLN A 850 -2.17 -29.69 34.30
C GLN A 850 -0.83 -29.26 33.67
N LEU A 851 0.20 -30.13 33.61
CA LEU A 851 1.52 -29.81 33.04
C LEU A 851 1.56 -29.75 31.50
N ALA A 852 0.54 -30.27 30.82
CA ALA A 852 0.42 -30.22 29.36
C ALA A 852 -0.07 -28.85 28.82
N HIS A 853 -0.36 -27.89 29.71
CA HIS A 853 -1.02 -26.63 29.35
C HIS A 853 -0.11 -25.39 29.27
N ARG A 854 1.22 -25.53 29.46
CA ARG A 854 2.18 -24.41 29.50
C ARG A 854 3.37 -24.51 28.52
N GLY A 855 3.32 -25.42 27.55
CA GLY A 855 4.21 -25.38 26.38
C GLY A 855 3.48 -24.75 25.20
N GLY A 856 3.53 -23.43 25.08
CA GLY A 856 2.98 -22.64 23.98
C GLY A 856 3.85 -21.42 23.76
#